data_AF-A0A4P9XBC4-F1
#
_entry.id   AF-A0A4P9XBC4-F1
#
_cell.length_a   1.000
_cell.length_b   1.000
_cell.length_c   1.000
_cell.angle_alpha   90.00
_cell.angle_beta   90.00
_cell.angle_gamma   90.00
#
_symmetry.space_group_name_H-M   'P 1'
#
loop_
_entity.id
_entity.type
_entity.pdbx_description
1 polymer ?
#
loop_
_entity_poly.entity_id
_entity_poly.type
_entity_poly.pdbx_seq_one_letter_code
_entity_poly.pdbx_strand_id
1 'polypeptide(L)'
;MASPQLYGAPIGRDRNLADVMAAQETLRGTCLTITNALSALTMPLIKRGPQTKDAMLGWLARAFDANKARGRLRVDRRHVASDGFMFNCLKLLLLWVQPMTDFGLTKLHLIDPAYLFTASTRLEAWSDETAMAVDRATWLSMRDRWQQRHTAHHQAAPKFVTEVFYLTLAGLHYGFLATIKFYTQFQKDIDHTASEIKRLRATWRAQTAAAATPPAGSTAAATLSPQHQATLTAFMLRKAIANHDHMVALQLAMQAALFDRATWDQIIAFYRLLAGWMLRILATEPSQVIQGQLEAVPRLNVEGRRHPLPADTLFATLPEWVVEDYVDFYVFVCRHHPVLFQEVVPDDFLTFAMVILDQPHVIKNPYLKSKLVEVLFYFTLPIYRDRDGQPISRVRDSLAIHPLCQQRLVRVLLRFYVDVEQTGMASQFYDKFNIRYNISQIIRAIWDQPLHRHEIIKQARALTSFVRFVNLLMNDTTYLLDEALTKLGDIHSLQKEMDSAEWATQPQAYQEEKRQALSQAERQATSCMSLGNETVHMLQLFTQESEIVEPFMEAYIVERLAAMMNYNLAALAGPKCTELKVRHPERYHFNPKRLLSELILIYLHLADQPAFVAAMAKDGRSYARQHFERAGTILIKHHLLDPGPKGLGALTQLVSAIEAAIAADVQEEDDLGDVPDHFMDPLMFTIMNEPVILPTSNMTLDLSTIKSHLLSDTHDPFNRQPLVIEDVVPNTALKAEIAAWRAARREAKQAANAAP
;
A
#
# COMPACT_ATOMS: atom_id res chain seq x y z
N MET A 1 23.62 -11.24 -1.59
CA MET A 1 23.38 -12.20 -2.69
C MET A 1 22.04 -12.88 -2.44
N ALA A 2 20.97 -12.33 -2.99
CA ALA A 2 19.69 -13.01 -3.13
C ALA A 2 19.37 -12.95 -4.63
N SER A 3 19.74 -14.00 -5.36
CA SER A 3 19.20 -14.18 -6.71
C SER A 3 17.70 -14.31 -6.56
N PRO A 4 16.88 -13.47 -7.23
CA PRO A 4 15.47 -13.77 -7.33
C PRO A 4 15.39 -15.14 -8.00
N GLN A 5 14.52 -16.01 -7.49
CA GLN A 5 14.03 -17.16 -8.24
C GLN A 5 13.23 -16.66 -9.46
N LEU A 6 13.91 -16.00 -10.41
CA LEU A 6 13.35 -15.48 -11.65
C LEU A 6 12.85 -16.62 -12.55
N TYR A 7 13.22 -17.86 -12.24
CA TYR A 7 12.84 -19.06 -12.95
C TYR A 7 12.52 -20.17 -11.95
N GLY A 8 11.30 -20.16 -11.40
CA GLY A 8 10.74 -21.31 -10.66
C GLY A 8 10.49 -22.55 -11.54
N ALA A 9 10.82 -22.48 -12.83
CA ALA A 9 10.78 -23.56 -13.80
C ALA A 9 12.07 -23.53 -14.65
N PRO A 10 12.58 -24.69 -15.14
CA PRO A 10 13.74 -24.71 -16.02
C PRO A 10 13.54 -23.82 -17.26
N ILE A 11 14.55 -23.03 -17.62
CA ILE A 11 14.53 -22.13 -18.79
C ILE A 11 14.68 -22.98 -20.05
N GLY A 12 13.54 -23.41 -20.60
CA GLY A 12 13.54 -24.45 -21.63
C GLY A 12 14.03 -25.79 -21.05
N ARG A 13 14.38 -26.75 -21.93
CA ARG A 13 14.76 -28.09 -21.48
C ARG A 13 16.12 -28.17 -20.79
N ASP A 14 17.10 -27.31 -21.10
CA ASP A 14 18.51 -27.52 -20.71
C ASP A 14 19.41 -26.26 -20.56
N ARG A 15 18.90 -25.01 -20.64
CA ARG A 15 19.78 -23.81 -20.61
C ARG A 15 20.02 -23.29 -19.19
N ASN A 16 21.28 -23.00 -18.88
CA ASN A 16 21.65 -22.36 -17.61
C ASN A 16 21.46 -20.84 -17.68
N LEU A 17 21.43 -20.17 -16.52
CA LEU A 17 21.22 -18.72 -16.41
C LEU A 17 22.33 -17.90 -17.09
N ALA A 18 23.58 -18.37 -17.03
CA ALA A 18 24.72 -17.65 -17.61
C ALA A 18 24.63 -17.55 -19.13
N ASP A 19 24.18 -18.64 -19.80
CA ASP A 19 23.97 -18.65 -21.25
C ASP A 19 22.89 -17.66 -21.68
N VAL A 20 21.81 -17.58 -20.89
CA VAL A 20 20.71 -16.63 -21.12
C VAL A 20 21.20 -15.20 -20.96
N MET A 21 21.96 -14.91 -19.90
CA MET A 21 22.52 -13.57 -19.67
C MET A 21 23.49 -13.17 -20.79
N ALA A 22 24.35 -14.08 -21.24
CA ALA A 22 25.27 -13.82 -22.35
C ALA A 22 24.52 -13.53 -23.67
N ALA A 23 23.43 -14.26 -23.95
CA ALA A 23 22.59 -14.01 -25.11
C ALA A 23 21.86 -12.67 -25.01
N GLN A 24 21.33 -12.32 -23.84
CA GLN A 24 20.69 -11.02 -23.59
C GLN A 24 21.70 -9.87 -23.78
N GLU A 25 22.94 -10.03 -23.34
CA GLU A 25 23.99 -9.02 -23.52
C GLU A 25 24.35 -8.83 -25.00
N THR A 26 24.44 -9.92 -25.76
CA THR A 26 24.64 -9.87 -27.22
C THR A 26 23.50 -9.14 -27.92
N LEU A 27 22.25 -9.39 -27.51
CA LEU A 27 21.08 -8.68 -28.02
C LEU A 27 21.13 -7.19 -27.69
N ARG A 28 21.50 -6.81 -26.46
CA ARG A 28 21.67 -5.40 -26.06
C ARG A 28 22.72 -4.69 -26.91
N GLY A 29 23.87 -5.31 -27.15
CA GLY A 29 24.91 -4.77 -28.04
C GLY A 29 24.40 -4.56 -29.48
N THR A 30 23.58 -5.48 -29.98
CA THR A 30 22.94 -5.35 -31.30
C THR A 30 21.92 -4.20 -31.32
N CYS A 31 21.08 -4.09 -30.30
CA CYS A 31 20.12 -2.99 -30.15
C CYS A 31 20.82 -1.62 -30.08
N LEU A 32 21.96 -1.54 -29.37
CA LEU A 32 22.77 -0.33 -29.32
C LEU A 32 23.31 0.05 -30.71
N THR A 33 23.82 -0.92 -31.46
CA THR A 33 24.31 -0.71 -32.84
C THR A 33 23.20 -0.16 -33.74
N ILE A 34 22.00 -0.75 -33.67
CA ILE A 34 20.83 -0.28 -34.44
C ILE A 34 20.44 1.14 -34.00
N THR A 35 20.40 1.42 -32.70
CA THR A 35 20.06 2.75 -32.17
C THR A 35 21.05 3.81 -32.67
N ASN A 36 22.34 3.50 -32.68
CA ASN A 36 23.39 4.40 -33.19
C ASN A 36 23.23 4.67 -34.69
N ALA A 37 22.92 3.64 -35.49
CA ALA A 37 22.66 3.80 -36.92
C ALA A 37 21.40 4.66 -37.18
N LEU A 38 20.32 4.44 -36.43
CA LEU A 38 19.11 5.26 -36.52
C LEU A 38 19.36 6.72 -36.13
N SER A 39 20.18 6.96 -35.09
CA SER A 39 20.57 8.31 -34.69
C SER A 39 21.43 8.99 -35.77
N ALA A 40 22.39 8.26 -36.34
CA ALA A 40 23.23 8.75 -37.44
C ALA A 40 22.42 9.10 -38.70
N LEU A 41 21.28 8.44 -38.93
CA LEU A 41 20.35 8.75 -40.01
C LEU A 41 19.46 9.95 -39.71
N THR A 42 18.90 10.02 -38.50
CA THR A 42 17.86 11.01 -38.14
C THR A 42 18.42 12.37 -37.73
N MET A 43 19.59 12.41 -37.07
CA MET A 43 20.17 13.67 -36.60
C MET A 43 20.56 14.62 -37.76
N PRO A 44 21.16 14.15 -38.88
CA PRO A 44 21.39 15.01 -40.05
C PRO A 44 20.08 15.56 -40.65
N LEU A 45 19.00 14.78 -40.67
CA LEU A 45 17.69 15.24 -41.14
C LEU A 45 17.17 16.39 -40.27
N ILE A 46 17.28 16.28 -38.95
CA ILE A 46 16.90 17.35 -38.01
C ILE A 46 17.76 18.61 -38.18
N LYS A 47 19.07 18.44 -38.43
CA LYS A 47 20.02 19.54 -38.57
C LYS A 47 19.94 20.24 -39.93
N ARG A 48 19.37 19.61 -40.96
CA ARG A 48 19.31 20.15 -42.33
C ARG A 48 18.49 21.44 -42.45
N GLY A 49 17.39 21.57 -41.69
CA GLY A 49 16.58 22.79 -41.71
C GLY A 49 15.26 22.65 -40.93
N PRO A 50 14.49 23.75 -40.80
CA PRO A 50 13.23 23.75 -40.05
C PRO A 50 12.20 22.76 -40.60
N GLN A 51 12.06 22.64 -41.92
CA GLN A 51 11.06 21.79 -42.57
C GLN A 51 11.29 20.30 -42.29
N THR A 52 12.52 19.81 -42.40
CA THR A 52 12.84 18.39 -42.17
C THR A 52 12.77 18.03 -40.69
N LYS A 53 13.17 18.96 -39.81
CA LYS A 53 12.97 18.84 -38.37
C LYS A 53 11.48 18.74 -38.02
N ASP A 54 10.67 19.63 -38.58
CA ASP A 54 9.23 19.65 -38.36
C ASP A 54 8.56 18.36 -38.83
N ALA A 55 8.92 17.88 -40.02
CA ALA A 55 8.43 16.62 -40.56
C ALA A 55 8.82 15.41 -39.68
N MET A 56 10.04 15.38 -39.13
CA MET A 56 10.49 14.31 -38.24
C MET A 56 9.70 14.30 -36.92
N LEU A 57 9.52 15.46 -36.30
CA LEU A 57 8.71 15.61 -35.09
C LEU A 57 7.24 15.24 -35.35
N GLY A 58 6.67 15.72 -36.45
CA GLY A 58 5.31 15.41 -36.87
C GLY A 58 5.10 13.94 -37.26
N TRP A 59 6.15 13.26 -37.75
CA TRP A 59 6.10 11.81 -37.98
C TRP A 59 6.07 11.04 -36.66
N LEU A 60 6.94 11.38 -35.70
CA LEU A 60 6.95 10.76 -34.37
C LEU A 60 5.64 11.00 -33.61
N ALA A 61 5.12 12.23 -33.62
CA ALA A 61 3.85 12.55 -32.98
C ALA A 61 2.69 11.71 -33.53
N ARG A 62 2.58 11.62 -34.86
CA ARG A 62 1.56 10.79 -35.53
C ARG A 62 1.76 9.30 -35.24
N ALA A 63 3.01 8.84 -35.16
CA ALA A 63 3.29 7.46 -34.78
C ALA A 63 2.78 7.14 -33.36
N PHE A 64 2.94 8.06 -32.41
CA PHE A 64 2.40 7.89 -31.05
C PHE A 64 0.87 7.98 -31.00
N ASP A 65 0.26 8.96 -31.66
CA ASP A 65 -1.21 9.11 -31.67
C ASP A 65 -1.91 7.90 -32.32
N ALA A 66 -1.38 7.38 -33.43
CA ALA A 66 -1.84 6.14 -34.05
C ALA A 66 -1.76 4.92 -33.12
N ASN A 67 -0.97 5.02 -32.04
CA ASN A 67 -0.70 3.98 -31.07
C ASN A 67 -1.28 4.24 -29.68
N LYS A 68 -2.14 5.25 -29.50
CA LYS A 68 -2.76 5.55 -28.20
C LYS A 68 -3.55 4.40 -27.59
N ALA A 69 -4.06 3.50 -28.44
CA ALA A 69 -4.73 2.27 -27.99
C ALA A 69 -3.84 1.38 -27.12
N ARG A 70 -2.50 1.52 -27.19
CA ARG A 70 -1.53 0.82 -26.34
C ARG A 70 -1.65 1.21 -24.85
N GLY A 71 -2.23 2.36 -24.52
CA GLY A 71 -2.48 2.78 -23.13
C GLY A 71 -3.72 2.13 -22.49
N ARG A 72 -4.53 1.37 -23.26
CA ARG A 72 -5.77 0.74 -22.76
C ARG A 72 -5.47 -0.54 -21.98
N LEU A 73 -6.35 -0.89 -21.04
CA LEU A 73 -6.26 -2.16 -20.27
C LEU A 73 -6.20 -3.41 -21.13
N ARG A 74 -6.91 -3.42 -22.27
CA ARG A 74 -6.89 -4.51 -23.26
C ARG A 74 -6.58 -3.93 -24.63
N VAL A 75 -5.46 -4.36 -25.19
CA VAL A 75 -4.93 -3.87 -26.47
C VAL A 75 -5.00 -5.00 -27.49
N ASP A 76 -5.66 -4.76 -28.63
CA ASP A 76 -5.52 -5.66 -29.78
C ASP A 76 -4.21 -5.35 -30.51
N ARG A 77 -3.23 -6.24 -30.34
CA ARG A 77 -1.88 -6.09 -30.88
C ARG A 77 -1.79 -6.09 -32.40
N ARG A 78 -2.86 -6.48 -33.10
CA ARG A 78 -2.94 -6.43 -34.58
C ARG A 78 -3.19 -5.02 -35.11
N HIS A 79 -3.69 -4.13 -34.26
CA HIS A 79 -4.08 -2.76 -34.63
C HIS A 79 -3.12 -1.70 -34.09
N VAL A 80 -2.00 -2.12 -33.48
CA VAL A 80 -0.98 -1.23 -32.93
C VAL A 80 0.41 -1.68 -33.38
N ALA A 81 1.38 -0.77 -33.36
CA ALA A 81 2.77 -1.04 -33.66
C ALA A 81 3.39 -2.00 -32.65
N SER A 82 4.47 -2.67 -33.09
CA SER A 82 5.24 -3.59 -32.25
C SER A 82 5.98 -2.85 -31.12
N ASP A 83 6.28 -3.58 -30.04
CA ASP A 83 7.04 -3.03 -28.92
C ASP A 83 8.43 -2.54 -29.36
N GLY A 84 9.09 -3.27 -30.25
CA GLY A 84 10.41 -2.88 -30.79
C GLY A 84 10.38 -1.59 -31.59
N PHE A 85 9.32 -1.34 -32.38
CA PHE A 85 9.17 -0.07 -33.11
C PHE A 85 9.04 1.11 -32.14
N MET A 86 8.15 0.99 -31.15
CA MET A 86 7.91 2.03 -30.16
C MET A 86 9.14 2.28 -29.29
N PHE A 87 9.84 1.21 -28.89
CA PHE A 87 11.08 1.28 -28.12
C PHE A 87 12.20 2.00 -28.89
N ASN A 88 12.36 1.70 -30.19
CA ASN A 88 13.36 2.39 -31.01
C ASN A 88 13.04 3.89 -31.19
N CYS A 89 11.76 4.25 -31.34
CA CYS A 89 11.34 5.66 -31.37
C CYS A 89 11.69 6.37 -30.05
N LEU A 90 11.41 5.73 -28.91
CA LEU A 90 11.79 6.24 -27.60
C LEU A 90 13.31 6.38 -27.47
N LYS A 91 14.11 5.40 -27.90
CA LYS A 91 15.58 5.47 -27.79
C LYS A 91 16.16 6.65 -28.56
N LEU A 92 15.60 7.01 -29.72
CA LEU A 92 15.99 8.22 -30.44
C LEU A 92 15.65 9.49 -29.65
N LEU A 93 14.45 9.56 -29.07
CA LEU A 93 14.03 10.70 -28.25
C LEU A 93 14.87 10.85 -26.99
N LEU A 94 15.22 9.75 -26.31
CA LEU A 94 16.12 9.74 -25.15
C LEU A 94 17.50 10.31 -25.51
N LEU A 95 18.04 10.01 -26.71
CA LEU A 95 19.28 10.61 -27.18
C LEU A 95 19.15 12.11 -27.47
N TRP A 96 18.00 12.54 -28.00
CA TRP A 96 17.77 13.96 -28.33
C TRP A 96 17.51 14.82 -27.10
N VAL A 97 16.90 14.27 -26.05
CA VAL A 97 16.64 14.97 -24.79
C VAL A 97 17.84 14.96 -23.85
N GLN A 98 18.78 14.02 -24.01
CA GLN A 98 19.98 13.88 -23.16
C GLN A 98 20.74 15.19 -22.89
N PRO A 99 20.90 16.14 -23.85
CA PRO A 99 21.57 17.41 -23.58
C PRO A 99 20.87 18.29 -22.52
N MET A 100 19.64 17.98 -22.12
CA MET A 100 18.82 18.71 -21.14
C MET A 100 18.71 18.02 -19.78
N THR A 101 19.20 16.79 -19.65
CA THR A 101 19.01 15.96 -18.44
C THR A 101 20.18 16.07 -17.45
N ASP A 102 20.83 17.24 -17.43
CA ASP A 102 21.93 17.52 -16.50
C ASP A 102 21.45 17.51 -15.05
N PHE A 103 22.30 17.06 -14.12
CA PHE A 103 21.95 16.95 -12.69
C PHE A 103 21.49 18.28 -12.08
N GLY A 104 22.03 19.41 -12.55
CA GLY A 104 21.66 20.74 -12.04
C GLY A 104 20.37 21.31 -12.64
N LEU A 105 19.71 20.60 -13.55
CA LEU A 105 18.51 21.04 -14.25
C LEU A 105 18.67 22.42 -14.91
N THR A 106 19.88 22.75 -15.37
CA THR A 106 20.24 24.10 -15.84
C THR A 106 19.40 24.53 -17.05
N LYS A 107 18.93 23.57 -17.85
CA LYS A 107 18.13 23.79 -19.06
C LYS A 107 16.62 23.63 -18.87
N LEU A 108 16.16 23.41 -17.64
CA LEU A 108 14.73 23.25 -17.33
C LEU A 108 13.87 24.43 -17.82
N HIS A 109 14.42 25.64 -17.76
CA HIS A 109 13.76 26.88 -18.19
C HIS A 109 13.45 26.92 -19.71
N LEU A 110 14.13 26.11 -20.52
CA LEU A 110 13.92 26.05 -21.97
C LEU A 110 12.64 25.30 -22.36
N ILE A 111 12.10 24.48 -21.46
CA ILE A 111 10.84 23.75 -21.66
C ILE A 111 9.70 24.72 -21.38
N ASP A 112 8.84 24.89 -22.37
CA ASP A 112 7.64 25.71 -22.27
C ASP A 112 6.54 24.95 -21.50
N PRO A 113 6.13 25.41 -20.31
CA PRO A 113 5.08 24.76 -19.53
C PRO A 113 3.68 24.93 -20.13
N ALA A 114 3.48 25.89 -21.04
CA ALA A 114 2.19 26.17 -21.68
C ALA A 114 1.97 25.36 -22.97
N TYR A 115 2.89 24.46 -23.33
CA TYR A 115 2.89 23.75 -24.62
C TYR A 115 1.55 23.10 -24.97
N LEU A 116 0.90 22.44 -24.01
CA LEU A 116 -0.39 21.76 -24.22
C LEU A 116 -1.54 22.74 -24.51
N PHE A 117 -1.38 24.02 -24.20
CA PHE A 117 -2.37 25.06 -24.52
C PHE A 117 -2.10 25.75 -25.86
N THR A 118 -0.91 25.55 -26.44
CA THR A 118 -0.56 26.11 -27.74
C THR A 118 -1.40 25.50 -28.86
N ALA A 119 -1.86 26.30 -29.81
CA ALA A 119 -2.56 25.81 -31.00
C ALA A 119 -1.66 24.97 -31.93
N SER A 120 -0.35 25.10 -31.79
CA SER A 120 0.66 24.36 -32.56
C SER A 120 1.07 23.03 -31.95
N THR A 121 0.49 22.65 -30.80
CA THR A 121 0.82 21.40 -30.12
C THR A 121 0.55 20.18 -31.01
N ARG A 122 1.43 19.19 -30.96
CA ARG A 122 1.26 17.92 -31.71
C ARG A 122 0.49 16.88 -30.91
N LEU A 123 0.11 17.22 -29.68
CA LEU A 123 -0.45 16.32 -28.68
C LEU A 123 -1.87 16.73 -28.28
N GLU A 124 -2.67 17.20 -29.25
CA GLU A 124 -4.05 17.65 -29.01
C GLU A 124 -4.90 16.59 -28.31
N ALA A 125 -4.67 15.30 -28.62
CA ALA A 125 -5.37 14.17 -28.02
C ALA A 125 -5.23 14.10 -26.49
N TRP A 126 -4.21 14.72 -25.89
CA TRP A 126 -4.03 14.73 -24.44
C TRP A 126 -5.08 15.56 -23.71
N SER A 127 -5.82 16.42 -24.43
CA SER A 127 -6.96 17.15 -23.89
C SER A 127 -8.18 16.26 -23.59
N ASP A 128 -8.19 15.03 -24.11
CA ASP A 128 -9.22 14.02 -23.82
C ASP A 128 -8.87 13.15 -22.59
N GLU A 129 -7.64 13.23 -22.08
CA GLU A 129 -7.17 12.43 -20.96
C GLU A 129 -7.66 12.99 -19.62
N THR A 130 -7.85 12.12 -18.63
CA THR A 130 -8.20 12.53 -17.26
C THR A 130 -7.07 13.38 -16.67
N ALA A 131 -7.38 14.62 -16.28
CA ALA A 131 -6.40 15.53 -15.67
C ALA A 131 -6.31 15.36 -14.15
N MET A 132 -5.18 15.76 -13.55
CA MET A 132 -4.86 15.59 -12.12
C MET A 132 -5.94 16.11 -11.15
N ALA A 133 -6.50 17.30 -11.43
CA ALA A 133 -7.44 17.94 -10.52
C ALA A 133 -8.51 18.82 -11.17
N VAL A 134 -8.48 19.04 -12.49
CA VAL A 134 -9.52 19.80 -13.22
C VAL A 134 -10.37 18.89 -14.09
N ASP A 135 -11.64 19.24 -14.29
CA ASP A 135 -12.47 18.60 -15.31
C ASP A 135 -12.12 19.10 -16.72
N ARG A 136 -12.61 18.38 -17.73
CA ARG A 136 -12.35 18.69 -19.14
C ARG A 136 -12.88 20.05 -19.58
N ALA A 137 -14.05 20.48 -19.10
CA ALA A 137 -14.63 21.76 -19.51
C ALA A 137 -13.78 22.93 -18.97
N THR A 138 -13.35 22.84 -17.72
CA THR A 138 -12.42 23.77 -17.09
C THR A 138 -11.08 23.79 -17.83
N TRP A 139 -10.54 22.62 -18.19
CA TRP A 139 -9.30 22.52 -18.97
C TRP A 139 -9.40 23.22 -20.33
N LEU A 140 -10.47 22.96 -21.10
CA LEU A 140 -10.69 23.58 -22.41
C LEU A 140 -10.87 25.10 -22.29
N SER A 141 -11.61 25.56 -21.28
CA SER A 141 -11.77 27.00 -21.01
C SER A 141 -10.45 27.69 -20.66
N MET A 142 -9.56 27.03 -19.92
CA MET A 142 -8.22 27.55 -19.65
C MET A 142 -7.39 27.66 -20.92
N ARG A 143 -7.42 26.62 -21.78
CA ARG A 143 -6.76 26.65 -23.08
C ARG A 143 -7.27 27.79 -23.94
N ASP A 144 -8.59 27.91 -24.13
CA ASP A 144 -9.18 28.92 -25.01
C ASP A 144 -8.83 30.35 -24.54
N ARG A 145 -8.83 30.60 -23.23
CA ARG A 145 -8.42 31.90 -22.65
C ARG A 145 -6.94 32.18 -22.83
N TRP A 146 -6.09 31.18 -22.69
CA TRP A 146 -4.67 31.31 -23.01
C TRP A 146 -4.50 31.65 -24.49
N GLN A 147 -5.29 30.97 -25.33
CA GLN A 147 -5.20 31.07 -26.76
C GLN A 147 -5.57 32.48 -27.28
N GLN A 148 -6.71 33.00 -26.83
CA GLN A 148 -7.18 34.33 -27.19
C GLN A 148 -6.17 35.44 -26.86
N ARG A 149 -5.43 35.32 -25.74
CA ARG A 149 -4.45 36.34 -25.30
C ARG A 149 -3.11 36.26 -26.01
N HIS A 150 -2.74 35.11 -26.56
CA HIS A 150 -1.39 34.84 -27.04
C HIS A 150 -1.31 34.71 -28.56
N THR A 151 -2.12 35.45 -29.32
CA THR A 151 -2.29 35.30 -30.78
C THR A 151 -0.98 35.26 -31.58
N ALA A 152 0.07 35.96 -31.14
CA ALA A 152 1.41 35.88 -31.75
C ALA A 152 2.14 34.55 -31.47
N HIS A 153 2.03 34.01 -30.26
CA HIS A 153 2.53 32.67 -29.90
C HIS A 153 1.73 31.54 -30.54
N HIS A 154 0.53 31.79 -31.09
CA HIS A 154 -0.23 30.77 -31.84
C HIS A 154 0.42 30.43 -33.17
N GLN A 155 1.14 31.40 -33.73
CA GLN A 155 1.77 31.31 -35.03
C GLN A 155 3.24 30.88 -34.92
N ALA A 156 3.87 31.06 -33.75
CA ALA A 156 5.24 30.67 -33.53
C ALA A 156 5.37 29.15 -33.33
N ALA A 157 6.19 28.50 -34.16
CA ALA A 157 6.46 27.08 -34.01
C ALA A 157 7.09 26.79 -32.62
N PRO A 158 6.66 25.72 -31.93
CA PRO A 158 7.24 25.33 -30.65
C PRO A 158 8.75 25.09 -30.75
N LYS A 159 9.47 25.39 -29.66
CA LYS A 159 10.91 25.13 -29.59
C LYS A 159 11.15 23.61 -29.67
N PHE A 160 12.16 23.22 -30.45
CA PHE A 160 12.57 21.81 -30.59
C PHE A 160 12.77 21.11 -29.24
N VAL A 161 13.36 21.82 -28.27
CA VAL A 161 13.57 21.34 -26.91
C VAL A 161 12.25 20.96 -26.22
N THR A 162 11.23 21.81 -26.30
CA THR A 162 9.90 21.53 -25.77
C THR A 162 9.27 20.32 -26.46
N GLU A 163 9.29 20.29 -27.79
CA GLU A 163 8.74 19.18 -28.59
C GLU A 163 9.37 17.84 -28.23
N VAL A 164 10.70 17.78 -28.17
CA VAL A 164 11.41 16.54 -27.80
C VAL A 164 11.08 16.10 -26.38
N PHE A 165 10.95 17.03 -25.42
CA PHE A 165 10.57 16.70 -24.05
C PHE A 165 9.19 16.02 -23.99
N TYR A 166 8.17 16.63 -24.61
CA TYR A 166 6.80 16.09 -24.60
C TYR A 166 6.65 14.83 -25.46
N LEU A 167 7.35 14.72 -26.59
CA LEU A 167 7.38 13.49 -27.38
C LEU A 167 8.10 12.36 -26.64
N THR A 168 9.11 12.66 -25.82
CA THR A 168 9.75 11.66 -24.96
C THR A 168 8.75 11.11 -23.93
N LEU A 169 7.92 11.96 -23.33
CA LEU A 169 6.81 11.50 -22.47
C LEU A 169 5.85 10.59 -23.23
N ALA A 170 5.42 10.97 -24.44
CA ALA A 170 4.56 10.14 -25.28
C ALA A 170 5.20 8.77 -25.61
N GLY A 171 6.51 8.77 -25.91
CA GLY A 171 7.28 7.56 -26.19
C GLY A 171 7.47 6.66 -24.97
N LEU A 172 7.58 7.24 -23.78
CA LEU A 172 7.59 6.48 -22.52
C LEU A 172 6.22 5.86 -22.28
N HIS A 173 5.15 6.65 -22.38
CA HIS A 173 3.78 6.21 -22.09
C HIS A 173 3.29 5.12 -23.05
N TYR A 174 3.19 5.44 -24.35
CA TYR A 174 2.66 4.51 -25.35
C TYR A 174 3.69 3.45 -25.78
N GLY A 175 4.97 3.65 -25.47
CA GLY A 175 6.06 2.72 -25.76
C GLY A 175 6.46 1.89 -24.56
N PHE A 176 7.44 2.39 -23.79
CA PHE A 176 8.11 1.61 -22.74
C PHE A 176 7.19 1.14 -21.62
N LEU A 177 6.36 2.03 -21.07
CA LEU A 177 5.45 1.72 -19.96
C LEU A 177 4.31 0.80 -20.42
N ALA A 178 3.75 1.02 -21.62
CA ALA A 178 2.81 0.08 -22.23
C ALA A 178 3.43 -1.32 -22.39
N THR A 179 4.70 -1.40 -22.79
CA THR A 179 5.42 -2.69 -22.90
C THR A 179 5.70 -3.32 -21.52
N ILE A 180 5.98 -2.53 -20.48
CA ILE A 180 6.08 -3.02 -19.10
C ILE A 180 4.74 -3.60 -18.62
N LYS A 181 3.64 -2.87 -18.82
CA LYS A 181 2.29 -3.34 -18.44
C LYS A 181 1.96 -4.67 -19.14
N PHE A 182 2.27 -4.79 -20.43
CA PHE A 182 2.15 -6.04 -21.16
C PHE A 182 3.06 -7.14 -20.60
N TYR A 183 4.34 -6.84 -20.34
CA TYR A 183 5.31 -7.80 -19.80
C TYR A 183 4.83 -8.40 -18.46
N THR A 184 4.35 -7.56 -17.54
CA THR A 184 3.84 -8.02 -16.24
C THR A 184 2.60 -8.91 -16.37
N GLN A 185 1.68 -8.59 -17.29
CA GLN A 185 0.53 -9.46 -17.55
C GLN A 185 0.97 -10.77 -18.22
N PHE A 186 1.87 -10.69 -19.19
CA PHE A 186 2.38 -11.83 -19.93
C PHE A 186 3.09 -12.84 -19.02
N GLN A 187 3.78 -12.36 -17.98
CA GLN A 187 4.38 -13.22 -16.95
C GLN A 187 3.33 -14.05 -16.21
N LYS A 188 2.18 -13.44 -15.85
CA LYS A 188 1.05 -14.17 -15.25
C LYS A 188 0.45 -15.20 -16.20
N ASP A 189 0.36 -14.85 -17.48
CA ASP A 189 -0.16 -15.77 -18.51
C ASP A 189 0.77 -16.99 -18.70
N ILE A 190 2.10 -16.80 -18.62
CA ILE A 190 3.09 -17.88 -18.59
C ILE A 190 2.87 -18.78 -17.38
N ASP A 191 2.73 -18.21 -16.18
CA ASP A 191 2.51 -18.98 -14.93
C ASP A 191 1.20 -19.77 -14.96
N HIS A 192 0.13 -19.17 -15.52
CA HIS A 192 -1.14 -19.84 -15.76
C HIS A 192 -0.98 -21.03 -16.72
N THR A 193 -0.28 -20.82 -17.85
CA THR A 193 -0.01 -21.86 -18.84
C THR A 193 0.83 -22.99 -18.24
N ALA A 194 1.82 -22.66 -17.40
CA ALA A 194 2.63 -23.65 -16.68
C ALA A 194 1.78 -24.49 -15.72
N SER A 195 0.85 -23.86 -15.01
CA SER A 195 -0.11 -24.54 -14.12
C SER A 195 -1.06 -25.47 -14.90
N GLU A 196 -1.54 -25.02 -16.06
CA GLU A 196 -2.35 -25.84 -16.96
C GLU A 196 -1.57 -27.03 -17.51
N ILE A 197 -0.31 -26.85 -17.92
CA ILE A 197 0.58 -27.94 -18.33
C ILE A 197 0.72 -28.96 -17.19
N LYS A 198 0.89 -28.51 -15.94
CA LYS A 198 0.97 -29.42 -14.78
C LYS A 198 -0.32 -30.24 -14.62
N ARG A 199 -1.49 -29.62 -14.79
CA ARG A 199 -2.79 -30.30 -14.77
C ARG A 199 -2.91 -31.31 -15.91
N LEU A 200 -2.62 -30.91 -17.15
CA LEU A 200 -2.66 -31.80 -18.33
C LEU A 200 -1.68 -32.97 -18.20
N ARG A 201 -0.48 -32.76 -17.63
CA ARG A 201 0.46 -33.84 -17.32
C ARG A 201 -0.13 -34.84 -16.33
N ALA A 202 -0.81 -34.38 -15.29
CA ALA A 202 -1.46 -35.25 -14.31
C ALA A 202 -2.60 -36.05 -14.94
N THR A 203 -3.47 -35.40 -15.72
CA THR A 203 -4.55 -36.06 -16.46
C THR A 203 -4.01 -37.11 -17.44
N TRP A 204 -2.98 -36.77 -18.22
CA TRP A 204 -2.33 -37.69 -19.13
C TRP A 204 -1.74 -38.92 -18.40
N ARG A 205 -1.07 -38.71 -17.27
CA ARG A 205 -0.55 -39.82 -16.44
C ARG A 205 -1.67 -40.73 -15.92
N ALA A 206 -2.76 -40.15 -15.42
CA ALA A 206 -3.91 -40.91 -14.94
C ALA A 206 -4.57 -41.73 -16.06
N GLN A 207 -4.79 -41.13 -17.23
CA GLN A 207 -5.35 -41.82 -18.40
C GLN A 207 -4.42 -42.92 -18.92
N THR A 208 -3.10 -42.68 -18.93
CA THR A 208 -2.10 -43.68 -19.34
C THR A 208 -2.06 -44.85 -18.36
N ALA A 209 -2.14 -44.58 -17.06
CA ALA A 209 -2.23 -45.63 -16.04
C ALA A 209 -3.52 -46.45 -16.17
N ALA A 210 -4.66 -45.80 -16.37
CA ALA A 210 -5.94 -46.49 -16.59
C ALA A 210 -5.94 -47.35 -17.87
N ALA A 211 -5.28 -46.88 -18.93
CA ALA A 211 -5.09 -47.65 -20.17
C ALA A 211 -4.15 -48.85 -19.99
N ALA A 212 -3.19 -48.77 -19.07
CA ALA A 212 -2.25 -49.86 -18.76
C ALA A 212 -2.86 -50.92 -17.83
N THR A 213 -3.88 -50.58 -17.03
CA THR A 213 -4.51 -51.51 -16.06
C THR A 213 -6.05 -51.49 -16.19
N PRO A 214 -6.60 -52.09 -17.26
CA PRO A 214 -8.04 -52.12 -17.47
C PRO A 214 -8.75 -53.05 -16.46
N PRO A 215 -9.97 -52.71 -16.00
CA PRO A 215 -10.73 -53.54 -15.07
C PRO A 215 -11.07 -54.91 -15.66
N ALA A 216 -10.98 -55.97 -14.83
CA ALA A 216 -11.25 -57.35 -15.25
C ALA A 216 -12.67 -57.47 -15.86
N GLY A 217 -12.74 -57.97 -17.10
CA GLY A 217 -14.00 -58.08 -17.85
C GLY A 217 -14.30 -56.92 -18.83
N SER A 218 -13.41 -55.94 -18.97
CA SER A 218 -13.57 -54.86 -19.95
C SER A 218 -13.50 -55.36 -21.39
N THR A 219 -14.40 -54.90 -22.26
CA THR A 219 -14.40 -55.22 -23.69
C THR A 219 -13.26 -54.52 -24.44
N ALA A 220 -12.89 -55.02 -25.63
CA ALA A 220 -11.91 -54.37 -26.51
C ALA A 220 -12.31 -52.92 -26.87
N ALA A 221 -13.61 -52.61 -26.96
CA ALA A 221 -14.09 -51.25 -27.17
C ALA A 221 -13.89 -50.33 -25.94
N ALA A 222 -14.03 -50.89 -24.73
CA ALA A 222 -13.83 -50.16 -23.48
C ALA A 222 -12.34 -49.85 -23.18
N THR A 223 -11.40 -50.57 -23.79
CA THR A 223 -9.94 -50.33 -23.68
C THR A 223 -9.41 -49.35 -24.73
N LEU A 224 -10.09 -49.20 -25.86
CA LEU A 224 -9.77 -48.22 -26.90
C LEU A 224 -10.09 -46.77 -26.49
N SER A 225 -11.12 -46.54 -25.67
CA SER A 225 -11.53 -45.18 -25.28
C SER A 225 -10.51 -44.45 -24.36
N PRO A 226 -9.90 -45.06 -23.33
CA PRO A 226 -8.89 -44.40 -22.51
C PRO A 226 -7.57 -44.22 -23.25
N GLN A 227 -7.21 -45.13 -24.15
CA GLN A 227 -6.03 -45.00 -25.02
C GLN A 227 -6.17 -43.84 -26.02
N HIS A 228 -7.34 -43.71 -26.66
CA HIS A 228 -7.62 -42.59 -27.55
C HIS A 228 -7.58 -41.26 -26.80
N GLN A 229 -8.21 -41.19 -25.61
CA GLN A 229 -8.16 -40.02 -24.74
C GLN A 229 -6.72 -39.67 -24.32
N ALA A 230 -5.92 -40.66 -23.91
CA ALA A 230 -4.51 -40.43 -23.54
C ALA A 230 -3.70 -39.88 -24.72
N THR A 231 -3.96 -40.36 -25.95
CA THR A 231 -3.28 -39.89 -27.17
C THR A 231 -3.66 -38.44 -27.50
N LEU A 232 -4.94 -38.08 -27.42
CA LEU A 232 -5.39 -36.70 -27.60
C LEU A 232 -4.80 -35.75 -26.54
N THR A 233 -4.83 -36.15 -25.27
CA THR A 233 -4.24 -35.37 -24.17
C THR A 233 -2.73 -35.22 -24.38
N ALA A 234 -2.03 -36.25 -24.85
CA ALA A 234 -0.60 -36.17 -25.17
C ALA A 234 -0.31 -35.15 -26.29
N PHE A 235 -1.15 -35.10 -27.33
CA PHE A 235 -1.02 -34.11 -28.40
C PHE A 235 -1.26 -32.69 -27.89
N MET A 236 -2.34 -32.46 -27.12
CA MET A 236 -2.63 -31.15 -26.50
C MET A 236 -1.49 -30.72 -25.58
N LEU A 237 -0.95 -31.65 -24.79
CA LEU A 237 0.17 -31.42 -23.89
C LEU A 237 1.44 -31.00 -24.65
N ARG A 238 1.78 -31.67 -25.76
CA ARG A 238 2.92 -31.29 -26.61
C ARG A 238 2.75 -29.88 -27.17
N LYS A 239 1.55 -29.54 -27.66
CA LYS A 239 1.25 -28.20 -28.18
C LYS A 239 1.33 -27.13 -27.08
N ALA A 240 0.79 -27.42 -25.89
CA ALA A 240 0.85 -26.51 -24.75
C ALA A 240 2.29 -26.24 -24.30
N ILE A 241 3.14 -27.28 -24.23
CA ILE A 241 4.57 -27.14 -23.91
C ILE A 241 5.28 -26.28 -24.96
N ALA A 242 5.08 -26.56 -26.25
CA ALA A 242 5.73 -25.78 -27.32
C ALA A 242 5.30 -24.29 -27.29
N ASN A 243 4.02 -24.03 -27.03
CA ASN A 243 3.52 -22.66 -26.86
C ASN A 243 4.14 -21.97 -25.64
N HIS A 244 4.19 -22.66 -24.50
CA HIS A 244 4.84 -22.16 -23.29
C HIS A 244 6.32 -21.84 -23.52
N ASP A 245 7.07 -22.72 -24.18
CA ASP A 245 8.48 -22.50 -24.50
C ASP A 245 8.67 -21.27 -25.40
N HIS A 246 7.76 -21.05 -26.37
CA HIS A 246 7.76 -19.84 -27.19
C HIS A 246 7.47 -18.58 -26.37
N MET A 247 6.51 -18.64 -25.43
CA MET A 247 6.18 -17.52 -24.55
C MET A 247 7.37 -17.15 -23.65
N VAL A 248 8.05 -18.14 -23.07
CA VAL A 248 9.27 -17.93 -22.26
C VAL A 248 10.37 -17.30 -23.12
N ALA A 249 10.60 -17.79 -24.34
CA ALA A 249 11.60 -17.20 -25.23
C ALA A 249 11.32 -15.71 -25.54
N LEU A 250 10.05 -15.36 -25.78
CA LEU A 250 9.63 -13.98 -25.99
C LEU A 250 9.84 -13.13 -24.73
N GLN A 251 9.50 -13.65 -23.55
CA GLN A 251 9.73 -12.97 -22.27
C GLN A 251 11.22 -12.65 -22.08
N LEU A 252 12.11 -13.62 -22.35
CA LEU A 252 13.56 -13.42 -22.25
C LEU A 252 14.09 -12.35 -23.21
N ALA A 253 13.55 -12.30 -24.43
CA ALA A 253 13.91 -11.27 -25.41
C ALA A 253 13.43 -9.88 -24.97
N MET A 254 12.22 -9.78 -24.40
CA MET A 254 11.71 -8.54 -23.83
C MET A 254 12.58 -8.05 -22.66
N GLN A 255 13.01 -8.95 -21.77
CA GLN A 255 13.90 -8.61 -20.65
C GLN A 255 15.24 -8.03 -21.12
N ALA A 256 15.78 -8.50 -22.25
CA ALA A 256 17.02 -7.96 -22.80
C ALA A 256 16.92 -6.44 -23.04
N ALA A 257 15.78 -5.98 -23.56
CA ALA A 257 15.50 -4.56 -23.81
C ALA A 257 14.99 -3.80 -22.57
N LEU A 258 14.03 -4.37 -21.83
CA LEU A 258 13.39 -3.72 -20.69
C LEU A 258 14.32 -3.58 -19.48
N PHE A 259 15.29 -4.49 -19.33
CA PHE A 259 16.26 -4.48 -18.23
C PHE A 259 17.66 -4.01 -18.68
N ASP A 260 17.73 -3.27 -19.78
CA ASP A 260 18.98 -2.65 -20.23
C ASP A 260 19.35 -1.46 -19.32
N ARG A 261 20.48 -1.58 -18.62
CA ARG A 261 20.97 -0.55 -17.67
C ARG A 261 21.14 0.81 -18.34
N ALA A 262 21.71 0.85 -19.54
CA ALA A 262 21.93 2.12 -20.25
C ALA A 262 20.61 2.83 -20.57
N THR A 263 19.57 2.07 -20.93
CA THR A 263 18.22 2.61 -21.11
C THR A 263 17.64 3.14 -19.79
N TRP A 264 17.77 2.40 -18.69
CA TRP A 264 17.30 2.88 -17.38
C TRP A 264 18.00 4.15 -16.93
N ASP A 265 19.32 4.26 -17.10
CA ASP A 265 20.06 5.46 -16.73
C ASP A 265 19.58 6.68 -17.54
N GLN A 266 19.28 6.50 -18.83
CA GLN A 266 18.68 7.53 -19.70
C GLN A 266 17.27 7.93 -19.23
N ILE A 267 16.42 6.95 -18.90
CA ILE A 267 15.05 7.20 -18.41
C ILE A 267 15.09 7.90 -17.05
N ILE A 268 15.95 7.47 -16.12
CA ILE A 268 16.13 8.10 -14.80
C ILE A 268 16.61 9.55 -14.95
N ALA A 269 17.55 9.81 -15.86
CA ALA A 269 18.00 11.18 -16.14
C ALA A 269 16.87 12.04 -16.71
N PHE A 270 16.06 11.50 -17.62
CA PHE A 270 14.86 12.18 -18.11
C PHE A 270 13.81 12.41 -17.01
N TYR A 271 13.61 11.43 -16.14
CA TYR A 271 12.64 11.52 -15.04
C TYR A 271 13.07 12.46 -13.91
N ARG A 272 14.37 12.68 -13.71
CA ARG A 272 14.89 13.80 -12.92
C ARG A 272 14.45 15.14 -13.52
N LEU A 273 14.64 15.32 -14.83
CA LEU A 273 14.19 16.51 -15.55
C LEU A 273 12.66 16.68 -15.46
N LEU A 274 11.90 15.59 -15.62
CA LEU A 274 10.45 15.58 -15.48
C LEU A 274 10.01 15.97 -14.06
N ALA A 275 10.61 15.40 -13.02
CA ALA A 275 10.28 15.73 -11.62
C ALA A 275 10.51 17.21 -11.34
N GLY A 276 11.67 17.76 -11.75
CA GLY A 276 11.93 19.20 -11.64
C GLY A 276 10.95 20.06 -12.43
N TRP A 277 10.54 19.62 -13.62
CA TRP A 277 9.53 20.29 -14.43
C TRP A 277 8.13 20.25 -13.79
N MET A 278 7.72 19.11 -13.27
CA MET A 278 6.45 18.95 -12.55
C MET A 278 6.40 19.85 -11.31
N LEU A 279 7.50 19.95 -10.56
CA LEU A 279 7.60 20.89 -9.43
C LEU A 279 7.53 22.35 -9.90
N ARG A 280 8.18 22.71 -11.01
CA ARG A 280 8.09 24.07 -11.59
C ARG A 280 6.65 24.45 -11.94
N ILE A 281 5.92 23.58 -12.63
CA ILE A 281 4.53 23.87 -13.02
C ILE A 281 3.57 23.81 -11.82
N LEU A 282 3.90 23.06 -10.77
CA LEU A 282 3.14 23.05 -9.53
C LEU A 282 3.17 24.42 -8.83
N ALA A 283 4.31 25.12 -8.88
CA ALA A 283 4.41 26.50 -8.40
C ALA A 283 3.91 27.57 -9.39
N THR A 284 3.41 27.18 -10.57
CA THR A 284 2.96 28.12 -11.59
C THR A 284 1.43 28.20 -11.62
N GLU A 285 0.86 29.40 -11.55
CA GLU A 285 -0.56 29.60 -11.75
C GLU A 285 -0.93 29.52 -13.24
N PRO A 286 -2.07 28.88 -13.61
CA PRO A 286 -2.64 29.01 -14.95
C PRO A 286 -2.88 30.48 -15.31
N SER A 287 -3.26 31.31 -14.33
CA SER A 287 -3.45 32.76 -14.51
C SER A 287 -2.18 33.46 -15.01
N GLN A 288 -1.01 33.16 -14.43
CA GLN A 288 0.29 33.72 -14.81
C GLN A 288 0.66 33.34 -16.25
N VAL A 289 0.33 32.11 -16.64
CA VAL A 289 0.50 31.62 -18.01
C VAL A 289 -0.45 32.33 -18.97
N ILE A 290 -1.71 32.51 -18.58
CA ILE A 290 -2.71 33.26 -19.34
C ILE A 290 -2.32 34.74 -19.47
N GLN A 291 -1.62 35.31 -18.50
CA GLN A 291 -1.17 36.71 -18.48
C GLN A 291 0.22 36.92 -19.09
N GLY A 292 0.90 35.88 -19.56
CA GLY A 292 2.23 35.98 -20.17
C GLY A 292 3.37 36.29 -19.19
N GLN A 293 3.18 36.06 -17.89
CA GLN A 293 4.12 36.42 -16.81
C GLN A 293 5.12 35.29 -16.46
N LEU A 294 5.37 34.38 -17.40
CA LEU A 294 6.17 33.15 -17.20
C LEU A 294 7.64 33.38 -16.81
N GLU A 295 8.19 34.57 -17.05
CA GLU A 295 9.60 34.89 -16.77
C GLU A 295 9.91 35.08 -15.28
N ALA A 296 8.89 35.30 -14.44
CA ALA A 296 9.04 35.58 -13.01
C ALA A 296 8.74 34.39 -12.08
N VAL A 297 8.42 33.19 -12.61
CA VAL A 297 8.06 32.05 -11.78
C VAL A 297 9.28 31.66 -10.92
N PRO A 298 9.16 31.67 -9.58
CA PRO A 298 10.26 31.30 -8.71
C PRO A 298 10.79 29.93 -9.12
N ARG A 299 12.10 29.81 -9.33
CA ARG A 299 12.74 28.49 -9.22
C ARG A 299 12.35 28.01 -7.83
N LEU A 300 11.49 27.01 -7.75
CA LEU A 300 11.21 26.32 -6.49
C LEU A 300 12.60 25.97 -5.95
N ASN A 301 13.00 26.58 -4.85
CA ASN A 301 14.23 26.14 -4.23
C ASN A 301 13.94 24.72 -3.78
N VAL A 302 14.68 23.78 -4.35
CA VAL A 302 14.58 22.36 -4.04
C VAL A 302 14.81 22.11 -2.52
N GLU A 303 15.32 23.12 -1.81
CA GLU A 303 15.43 23.24 -0.35
C GLU A 303 14.09 23.30 0.41
N GLY A 304 12.93 23.28 -0.25
CA GLY A 304 11.67 23.06 0.45
C GLY A 304 11.16 24.24 1.27
N ARG A 305 11.58 25.48 0.97
CA ARG A 305 10.99 26.65 1.63
C ARG A 305 9.54 26.80 1.18
N ARG A 306 8.67 27.07 2.16
CA ARG A 306 7.23 27.31 1.97
C ARG A 306 7.03 28.49 1.04
N HIS A 307 6.96 28.25 -0.27
CA HIS A 307 6.15 29.13 -1.11
C HIS A 307 4.72 28.59 -1.01
N PRO A 308 3.72 29.39 -0.59
CA PRO A 308 2.34 28.95 -0.74
C PRO A 308 2.15 28.57 -2.21
N LEU A 309 1.76 27.32 -2.44
CA LEU A 309 1.37 26.89 -3.77
C LEU A 309 0.12 27.65 -4.14
N PRO A 310 -0.02 28.06 -5.40
CA PRO A 310 -1.25 28.68 -5.84
C PRO A 310 -2.45 27.74 -5.71
N ALA A 311 -3.64 28.32 -5.50
CA ALA A 311 -4.88 27.55 -5.42
C ALA A 311 -5.17 26.80 -6.73
N ASP A 312 -4.92 27.46 -7.87
CA ASP A 312 -5.00 26.87 -9.20
C ASP A 312 -3.57 26.72 -9.75
N THR A 313 -3.14 25.48 -10.01
CA THR A 313 -1.79 25.20 -10.53
C THR A 313 -1.87 24.65 -11.95
N LEU A 314 -0.86 24.89 -12.79
CA LEU A 314 -0.78 24.22 -14.10
C LEU A 314 -0.67 22.71 -13.97
N PHE A 315 -0.08 22.22 -12.88
CA PHE A 315 0.02 20.79 -12.58
C PHE A 315 -1.36 20.11 -12.58
N ALA A 316 -2.40 20.81 -12.09
CA ALA A 316 -3.78 20.32 -12.07
C ALA A 316 -4.32 19.92 -13.46
N THR A 317 -3.74 20.49 -14.53
CA THR A 317 -4.16 20.32 -15.93
C THR A 317 -3.40 19.22 -16.66
N LEU A 318 -2.39 18.61 -16.03
CA LEU A 318 -1.67 17.49 -16.63
C LEU A 318 -2.52 16.22 -16.65
N PRO A 319 -2.37 15.37 -17.68
CA PRO A 319 -2.94 14.02 -17.65
C PRO A 319 -2.40 13.20 -16.46
N GLU A 320 -3.29 12.48 -15.76
CA GLU A 320 -2.95 11.64 -14.59
C GLU A 320 -1.81 10.65 -14.90
N TRP A 321 -1.81 10.10 -16.12
CA TRP A 321 -0.83 9.10 -16.53
C TRP A 321 0.61 9.62 -16.49
N VAL A 322 0.85 10.95 -16.54
CA VAL A 322 2.22 11.51 -16.50
C VAL A 322 2.91 11.17 -15.18
N VAL A 323 2.20 11.33 -14.06
CA VAL A 323 2.72 10.93 -12.74
C VAL A 323 2.60 9.42 -12.57
N GLU A 324 1.57 8.79 -13.14
CA GLU A 324 1.42 7.34 -13.07
C GLU A 324 2.63 6.63 -13.68
N ASP A 325 3.03 7.01 -14.88
CA ASP A 325 4.16 6.42 -15.61
C ASP A 325 5.51 6.72 -14.94
N TYR A 326 5.65 7.92 -14.39
CA TYR A 326 6.80 8.29 -13.58
C TYR A 326 6.94 7.29 -12.43
N VAL A 327 5.88 7.07 -11.65
CA VAL A 327 5.92 6.19 -10.48
C VAL A 327 5.96 4.69 -10.86
N ASP A 328 5.21 4.27 -11.86
CA ASP A 328 5.17 2.88 -12.35
C ASP A 328 6.54 2.40 -12.80
N PHE A 329 7.36 3.29 -13.37
CA PHE A 329 8.75 2.98 -13.68
C PHE A 329 9.58 2.69 -12.42
N TYR A 330 9.49 3.52 -11.39
CA TYR A 330 10.21 3.28 -10.12
C TYR A 330 9.75 1.98 -9.47
N VAL A 331 8.44 1.70 -9.45
CA VAL A 331 7.88 0.44 -8.94
C VAL A 331 8.45 -0.75 -9.73
N PHE A 332 8.47 -0.68 -11.06
CA PHE A 332 9.02 -1.72 -11.92
C PHE A 332 10.51 -1.98 -11.62
N VAL A 333 11.33 -0.94 -11.55
CA VAL A 333 12.75 -1.06 -11.22
C VAL A 333 12.95 -1.63 -9.81
N CYS A 334 12.18 -1.18 -8.81
CA CYS A 334 12.27 -1.71 -7.45
C CYS A 334 11.91 -3.20 -7.37
N ARG A 335 10.94 -3.66 -8.15
CA ARG A 335 10.53 -5.07 -8.16
C ARG A 335 11.52 -5.99 -8.86
N HIS A 336 12.16 -5.52 -9.92
CA HIS A 336 13.03 -6.36 -10.76
C HIS A 336 14.52 -6.17 -10.52
N HIS A 337 14.97 -4.97 -10.14
CA HIS A 337 16.38 -4.65 -9.95
C HIS A 337 16.62 -3.56 -8.88
N PRO A 338 16.21 -3.80 -7.62
CA PRO A 338 16.22 -2.79 -6.55
C PRO A 338 17.64 -2.29 -6.18
N VAL A 339 18.68 -3.04 -6.54
CA VAL A 339 20.09 -2.66 -6.39
C VAL A 339 20.41 -1.33 -7.10
N LEU A 340 19.70 -1.00 -8.19
CA LEU A 340 19.97 0.20 -8.98
C LEU A 340 19.96 1.48 -8.12
N PHE A 341 18.96 1.62 -7.25
CA PHE A 341 18.79 2.81 -6.43
C PHE A 341 19.76 2.85 -5.24
N GLN A 342 20.40 1.74 -4.90
CA GLN A 342 21.47 1.71 -3.89
C GLN A 342 22.77 2.33 -4.41
N GLU A 343 22.99 2.27 -5.73
CA GLU A 343 24.12 2.91 -6.41
C GLU A 343 23.84 4.39 -6.68
N VAL A 344 22.61 4.70 -7.10
CA VAL A 344 22.18 6.06 -7.45
C VAL A 344 20.90 6.38 -6.67
N VAL A 345 21.07 7.06 -5.54
CA VAL A 345 19.94 7.49 -4.70
C VAL A 345 19.10 8.51 -5.48
N PRO A 346 17.78 8.29 -5.63
CA PRO A 346 16.93 9.18 -6.41
C PRO A 346 16.40 10.35 -5.56
N ASP A 347 17.26 11.30 -5.20
CA ASP A 347 16.89 12.48 -4.39
C ASP A 347 15.75 13.31 -5.03
N ASP A 348 15.71 13.38 -6.36
CA ASP A 348 14.63 14.07 -7.09
C ASP A 348 13.27 13.41 -6.85
N PHE A 349 13.23 12.07 -6.74
CA PHE A 349 12.02 11.34 -6.39
C PHE A 349 11.60 11.64 -4.96
N LEU A 350 12.53 11.63 -4.00
CA LEU A 350 12.24 11.96 -2.61
C LEU A 350 11.68 13.38 -2.49
N THR A 351 12.29 14.35 -3.16
CA THR A 351 11.78 15.73 -3.22
C THR A 351 10.36 15.77 -3.79
N PHE A 352 10.14 15.18 -4.96
CA PHE A 352 8.83 15.17 -5.61
C PHE A 352 7.77 14.51 -4.73
N ALA A 353 8.05 13.32 -4.19
CA ALA A 353 7.14 12.59 -3.31
C ALA A 353 6.81 13.40 -2.06
N MET A 354 7.79 14.04 -1.41
CA MET A 354 7.54 14.85 -0.21
C MET A 354 6.72 16.11 -0.51
N VAL A 355 6.91 16.76 -1.66
CA VAL A 355 6.10 17.93 -2.02
C VAL A 355 4.66 17.52 -2.34
N ILE A 356 4.48 16.48 -3.15
CA ILE A 356 3.15 16.02 -3.59
C ILE A 356 2.36 15.41 -2.43
N LEU A 357 2.97 14.53 -1.63
CA LEU A 357 2.29 13.89 -0.51
C LEU A 357 1.96 14.87 0.61
N ASP A 358 2.62 16.02 0.70
CA ASP A 358 2.31 17.07 1.67
C ASP A 358 1.09 17.91 1.24
N GLN A 359 0.68 17.86 -0.02
CA GLN A 359 -0.39 18.67 -0.61
C GLN A 359 -1.56 17.80 -1.09
N PRO A 360 -2.55 17.51 -0.22
CA PRO A 360 -3.56 16.50 -0.50
C PRO A 360 -4.53 16.91 -1.63
N HIS A 361 -4.65 18.21 -1.91
CA HIS A 361 -5.53 18.73 -2.96
C HIS A 361 -4.92 18.67 -4.38
N VAL A 362 -3.60 18.52 -4.50
CA VAL A 362 -2.88 18.59 -5.79
C VAL A 362 -3.17 17.38 -6.68
N ILE A 363 -3.32 16.21 -6.07
CA ILE A 363 -3.72 14.97 -6.75
C ILE A 363 -4.99 14.47 -6.07
N LYS A 364 -6.11 14.48 -6.79
CA LYS A 364 -7.39 13.98 -6.27
C LYS A 364 -7.39 12.45 -6.14
N ASN A 365 -6.76 11.76 -7.07
CA ASN A 365 -6.68 10.30 -7.11
C ASN A 365 -5.80 9.73 -5.97
N PRO A 366 -6.37 9.05 -4.95
CA PRO A 366 -5.60 8.53 -3.82
C PRO A 366 -4.69 7.35 -4.22
N TYR A 367 -5.02 6.61 -5.28
CA TYR A 367 -4.20 5.50 -5.77
C TYR A 367 -2.87 5.96 -6.37
N LEU A 368 -2.87 7.15 -6.94
CA LEU A 368 -1.64 7.72 -7.48
C LEU A 368 -0.67 8.10 -6.34
N LYS A 369 -1.21 8.62 -5.24
CA LYS A 369 -0.45 8.87 -4.01
C LYS A 369 0.02 7.57 -3.36
N SER A 370 -0.78 6.51 -3.39
CA SER A 370 -0.38 5.23 -2.79
C SER A 370 0.81 4.59 -3.50
N LYS A 371 0.91 4.73 -4.83
CA LYS A 371 2.09 4.28 -5.58
C LYS A 371 3.37 5.05 -5.17
N LEU A 372 3.28 6.36 -4.84
CA LEU A 372 4.44 7.10 -4.30
C LEU A 372 4.89 6.50 -2.97
N VAL A 373 3.95 6.19 -2.09
CA VAL A 373 4.23 5.53 -0.80
C VAL A 373 4.78 4.11 -1.01
N GLU A 374 4.31 3.38 -2.02
CA GLU A 374 4.84 2.06 -2.38
C GLU A 374 6.32 2.13 -2.79
N VAL A 375 6.73 3.13 -3.57
CA VAL A 375 8.15 3.32 -3.90
C VAL A 375 8.97 3.66 -2.65
N LEU A 376 8.46 4.52 -1.76
CA LEU A 376 9.12 4.82 -0.48
C LEU A 376 9.29 3.56 0.37
N PHE A 377 8.29 2.67 0.38
CA PHE A 377 8.39 1.37 1.03
C PHE A 377 9.49 0.50 0.40
N TYR A 378 9.56 0.40 -0.93
CA TYR A 378 10.65 -0.35 -1.57
C TYR A 378 12.04 0.19 -1.21
N PHE A 379 12.17 1.50 -0.98
CA PHE A 379 13.42 2.13 -0.56
C PHE A 379 13.85 1.75 0.86
N THR A 380 12.92 1.36 1.73
CA THR A 380 13.24 0.90 3.10
C THR A 380 13.64 -0.56 3.16
N LEU A 381 13.38 -1.36 2.12
CA LEU A 381 13.73 -2.77 2.10
C LEU A 381 15.26 -2.98 2.18
N PRO A 382 15.74 -3.82 3.11
CA PRO A 382 17.16 -4.07 3.24
C PRO A 382 17.64 -5.08 2.20
N ILE A 383 18.39 -4.58 1.21
CA ILE A 383 18.93 -5.39 0.11
C ILE A 383 20.25 -6.06 0.50
N TYR A 384 21.03 -5.40 1.35
CA TYR A 384 22.34 -5.87 1.79
C TYR A 384 22.34 -6.23 3.27
N ARG A 385 23.33 -7.02 3.67
CA ARG A 385 23.71 -7.22 5.06
C ARG A 385 25.14 -6.75 5.26
N ASP A 386 25.41 -6.12 6.40
CA ASP A 386 26.76 -5.73 6.80
C ASP A 386 27.59 -6.95 7.26
N ARG A 387 28.81 -6.68 7.74
CA ARG A 387 29.72 -7.73 8.24
C ARG A 387 29.17 -8.46 9.46
N ASP A 388 28.34 -7.79 10.25
CA ASP A 388 27.68 -8.30 11.46
C ASP A 388 26.31 -8.92 11.15
N GLY A 389 25.95 -9.01 9.86
CA GLY A 389 24.69 -9.57 9.38
C GLY A 389 23.50 -8.62 9.47
N GLN A 390 23.70 -7.35 9.84
CA GLN A 390 22.63 -6.36 9.98
C GLN A 390 22.15 -5.83 8.62
N PRO A 391 20.84 -5.61 8.46
CA PRO A 391 20.27 -5.10 7.22
C PRO A 391 20.73 -3.66 6.90
N ILE A 392 21.36 -3.45 5.73
CA ILE A 392 21.72 -2.13 5.19
C ILE A 392 20.88 -1.81 3.94
N SER A 393 20.42 -0.56 3.86
CA SER A 393 19.93 0.08 2.64
C SER A 393 20.42 1.53 2.60
N ARG A 394 21.23 1.89 1.59
CA ARG A 394 21.68 3.27 1.36
C ARG A 394 20.51 4.22 1.08
N VAL A 395 19.45 3.71 0.46
CA VAL A 395 18.24 4.49 0.16
C VAL A 395 17.38 4.69 1.41
N ARG A 396 17.38 3.74 2.36
CA ARG A 396 16.79 3.97 3.68
C ARG A 396 17.53 5.09 4.39
N ASP A 397 18.86 5.06 4.37
CA ASP A 397 19.69 6.05 5.06
C ASP A 397 19.51 7.45 4.42
N SER A 398 19.21 7.55 3.12
CA SER A 398 18.90 8.84 2.50
C SER A 398 17.59 9.46 2.98
N LEU A 399 16.60 8.68 3.42
CA LEU A 399 15.40 9.21 4.08
C LEU A 399 15.74 9.96 5.38
N ALA A 400 16.82 9.56 6.06
CA ALA A 400 17.29 10.22 7.27
C ALA A 400 18.13 11.48 6.98
N ILE A 401 18.69 11.62 5.78
CA ILE A 401 19.59 12.74 5.42
C ILE A 401 18.85 13.79 4.57
N HIS A 402 17.87 13.39 3.78
CA HIS A 402 17.15 14.27 2.86
C HIS A 402 16.32 15.32 3.63
N PRO A 403 16.54 16.64 3.42
CA PRO A 403 15.94 17.69 4.26
C PRO A 403 14.40 17.67 4.30
N LEU A 404 13.76 17.44 3.15
CA LEU A 404 12.29 17.35 3.09
C LEU A 404 11.77 16.09 3.77
N CYS A 405 12.51 14.99 3.74
CA CYS A 405 12.10 13.76 4.40
C CYS A 405 12.15 13.96 5.91
N GLN A 406 13.25 14.50 6.46
CA GLN A 406 13.37 14.83 7.88
C GLN A 406 12.21 15.70 8.39
N GLN A 407 11.75 16.66 7.58
CA GLN A 407 10.72 17.63 7.99
C GLN A 407 9.27 17.18 7.75
N ARG A 408 9.03 16.31 6.76
CA ARG A 408 7.67 16.06 6.24
C ARG A 408 7.28 14.59 6.22
N LEU A 409 8.22 13.65 6.11
CA LEU A 409 7.94 12.23 5.86
C LEU A 409 6.93 11.67 6.88
N VAL A 410 7.20 11.84 8.17
CA VAL A 410 6.33 11.34 9.23
C VAL A 410 4.92 11.95 9.15
N ARG A 411 4.84 13.28 9.03
CA ARG A 411 3.55 13.98 8.93
C ARG A 411 2.72 13.51 7.74
N VAL A 412 3.33 13.39 6.56
CA VAL A 412 2.59 12.99 5.36
C VAL A 412 2.13 11.54 5.43
N LEU A 413 2.94 10.65 6.01
CA LEU A 413 2.58 9.24 6.19
C LEU A 413 1.42 9.08 7.18
N LEU A 414 1.48 9.72 8.36
CA LEU A 414 0.42 9.62 9.36
C LEU A 414 -0.90 10.22 8.86
N ARG A 415 -0.84 11.38 8.17
CA ARG A 415 -2.03 11.96 7.53
C ARG A 415 -2.59 11.02 6.46
N PHE A 416 -1.74 10.51 5.58
CA PHE A 416 -2.20 9.65 4.49
C PHE A 416 -2.78 8.32 5.00
N TYR A 417 -2.27 7.79 6.11
CA TYR A 417 -2.83 6.61 6.80
C TYR A 417 -4.31 6.81 7.19
N VAL A 418 -4.66 8.04 7.59
CA VAL A 418 -6.03 8.43 7.93
C VAL A 418 -6.84 8.71 6.66
N ASP A 419 -6.30 9.47 5.70
CA ASP A 419 -7.00 9.89 4.48
C ASP A 419 -7.50 8.71 3.64
N VAL A 420 -6.78 7.58 3.62
CA VAL A 420 -7.17 6.39 2.82
C VAL A 420 -8.44 5.70 3.30
N GLU A 421 -8.92 5.98 4.52
CA GLU A 421 -10.17 5.40 5.05
C GLU A 421 -11.40 5.84 4.24
N GLN A 422 -11.41 7.06 3.70
CA GLN A 422 -12.59 7.67 3.06
C GLN A 422 -12.76 7.30 1.57
N THR A 423 -12.01 6.33 1.04
CA THR A 423 -11.90 6.12 -0.41
C THR A 423 -13.13 5.48 -1.09
N GLY A 424 -14.00 4.78 -0.34
CA GLY A 424 -15.44 4.71 -0.65
C GLY A 424 -15.99 3.69 -1.67
N MET A 425 -15.21 2.81 -2.31
CA MET A 425 -15.78 1.73 -3.17
C MET A 425 -15.47 0.29 -2.70
N ALA A 426 -16.33 -0.67 -3.07
CA ALA A 426 -16.31 -2.05 -2.55
C ALA A 426 -15.04 -2.87 -2.88
N SER A 427 -14.34 -2.60 -3.99
CA SER A 427 -13.05 -3.24 -4.29
C SER A 427 -11.87 -2.67 -3.49
N GLN A 428 -12.09 -1.56 -2.76
CA GLN A 428 -11.05 -0.75 -2.13
C GLN A 428 -10.85 -1.07 -0.65
N PHE A 429 -11.74 -1.89 -0.06
CA PHE A 429 -11.63 -2.27 1.35
C PHE A 429 -10.29 -2.96 1.65
N TYR A 430 -9.77 -3.78 0.73
CA TYR A 430 -8.49 -4.45 0.92
C TYR A 430 -7.29 -3.57 0.54
N ASP A 431 -7.47 -2.64 -0.40
CA ASP A 431 -6.38 -1.77 -0.86
C ASP A 431 -5.86 -0.88 0.26
N LYS A 432 -6.74 -0.37 1.15
CA LYS A 432 -6.33 0.48 2.28
C LYS A 432 -5.32 -0.23 3.20
N PHE A 433 -5.49 -1.53 3.43
CA PHE A 433 -4.56 -2.28 4.29
C PHE A 433 -3.18 -2.42 3.65
N ASN A 434 -3.10 -2.62 2.33
CA ASN A 434 -1.80 -2.65 1.63
C ASN A 434 -1.08 -1.29 1.73
N ILE A 435 -1.83 -0.19 1.61
CA ILE A 435 -1.26 1.16 1.77
C ILE A 435 -0.76 1.36 3.20
N ARG A 436 -1.57 1.02 4.19
CA ARG A 436 -1.22 1.12 5.61
C ARG A 436 -0.04 0.24 5.97
N TYR A 437 0.05 -0.97 5.41
CA TYR A 437 1.22 -1.84 5.55
C TYR A 437 2.48 -1.18 5.02
N ASN A 438 2.45 -0.60 3.81
CA ASN A 438 3.60 0.13 3.27
C ASN A 438 4.00 1.29 4.20
N ILE A 439 3.03 2.06 4.70
CA ILE A 439 3.27 3.14 5.68
C ILE A 439 3.93 2.57 6.94
N SER A 440 3.43 1.46 7.47
CA SER A 440 3.97 0.84 8.69
C SER A 440 5.40 0.38 8.54
N GLN A 441 5.72 -0.27 7.42
CA GLN A 441 7.09 -0.68 7.10
C GLN A 441 8.03 0.52 6.99
N ILE A 442 7.55 1.65 6.44
CA ILE A 442 8.36 2.88 6.37
C ILE A 442 8.59 3.45 7.78
N ILE A 443 7.54 3.58 8.59
CA ILE A 443 7.64 4.09 9.97
C ILE A 443 8.60 3.23 10.79
N ARG A 444 8.49 1.90 10.69
CA ARG A 444 9.39 0.95 11.33
C ARG A 444 10.84 1.17 10.91
N ALA A 445 11.09 1.34 9.62
CA ALA A 445 12.44 1.51 9.11
C ALA A 445 13.12 2.83 9.51
N ILE A 446 12.33 3.87 9.83
CA ILE A 446 12.82 5.17 10.29
C ILE A 446 12.73 5.35 11.82
N TRP A 447 12.20 4.36 12.56
CA TRP A 447 11.92 4.47 14.00
C TRP A 447 13.17 4.78 14.83
N ASP A 448 14.29 4.12 14.52
CA ASP A 448 15.55 4.31 15.24
C ASP A 448 16.28 5.62 14.87
N GLN A 449 15.75 6.40 13.92
CA GLN A 449 16.33 7.68 13.50
C GLN A 449 15.83 8.81 14.41
N PRO A 450 16.71 9.50 15.18
CA PRO A 450 16.29 10.46 16.21
C PRO A 450 15.41 11.61 15.68
N LEU A 451 15.71 12.13 14.48
CA LEU A 451 14.95 13.23 13.88
C LEU A 451 13.53 12.81 13.51
N HIS A 452 13.37 11.60 12.94
CA HIS A 452 12.05 11.06 12.59
C HIS A 452 11.26 10.70 13.85
N ARG A 453 11.89 10.08 14.86
CA ARG A 453 11.26 9.79 16.15
C ARG A 453 10.76 11.07 16.84
N HIS A 454 11.55 12.14 16.81
CA HIS A 454 11.12 13.44 17.34
C HIS A 454 9.90 13.98 16.59
N GLU A 455 9.86 13.88 15.25
CA GLU A 455 8.67 14.30 14.50
C GLU A 455 7.46 13.41 14.79
N ILE A 456 7.62 12.11 15.03
CA ILE A 456 6.53 11.21 15.46
C ILE A 456 5.94 11.70 16.79
N ILE A 457 6.79 11.95 17.80
CA ILE A 457 6.36 12.47 19.11
C ILE A 457 5.64 13.81 18.95
N LYS A 458 6.18 14.70 18.11
CA LYS A 458 5.55 15.99 17.82
C LYS A 458 4.19 15.85 17.15
N GLN A 459 4.01 14.90 16.23
CA GLN A 459 2.71 14.61 15.63
C GLN A 459 1.75 13.94 16.65
N ALA A 460 2.26 13.12 17.56
CA ALA A 460 1.45 12.51 18.62
C ALA A 460 0.83 13.54 19.58
N ARG A 461 1.56 14.63 19.87
CA ARG A 461 1.05 15.77 20.64
C ARG A 461 -0.03 16.58 19.90
N ALA A 462 -0.19 16.41 18.59
CA ALA A 462 -1.34 16.95 17.85
C ALA A 462 -2.55 16.01 18.04
N LEU A 463 -3.07 16.00 19.27
CA LEU A 463 -3.99 15.01 19.84
C LEU A 463 -5.12 14.58 18.90
N THR A 464 -5.85 15.50 18.27
CA THR A 464 -7.02 15.15 17.44
C THR A 464 -6.69 14.31 16.21
N SER A 465 -5.63 14.65 15.47
CA SER A 465 -5.24 13.91 14.26
C SER A 465 -4.62 12.57 14.60
N PHE A 466 -3.86 12.52 15.71
CA PHE A 466 -3.17 11.31 16.13
C PHE A 466 -4.13 10.30 16.79
N VAL A 467 -5.11 10.74 17.58
CA VAL A 467 -6.16 9.86 18.13
C VAL A 467 -6.95 9.19 17.01
N ARG A 468 -7.24 9.91 15.92
CA ARG A 468 -7.88 9.30 14.73
C ARG A 468 -6.98 8.25 14.08
N PHE A 469 -5.68 8.49 13.99
CA PHE A 469 -4.71 7.50 13.51
C PHE A 469 -4.69 6.24 14.41
N VAL A 470 -4.59 6.41 15.73
CA VAL A 470 -4.61 5.31 16.72
C VAL A 470 -5.92 4.51 16.62
N ASN A 471 -7.06 5.19 16.52
CA ASN A 471 -8.36 4.53 16.35
C ASN A 471 -8.37 3.62 15.11
N LEU A 472 -7.88 4.12 13.97
CA LEU A 472 -7.81 3.34 12.73
C LEU A 472 -6.81 2.19 12.81
N LEU A 473 -5.65 2.41 13.43
CA LEU A 473 -4.66 1.34 13.68
C LEU A 473 -5.27 0.21 14.54
N MET A 474 -6.03 0.56 15.56
CA MET A 474 -6.72 -0.41 16.41
C MET A 474 -7.86 -1.13 15.69
N ASN A 475 -8.65 -0.42 14.88
CA ASN A 475 -9.68 -1.03 14.02
C ASN A 475 -9.06 -2.09 13.12
N ASP A 476 -7.95 -1.74 12.46
CA ASP A 476 -7.25 -2.64 11.55
C ASP A 476 -6.67 -3.84 12.30
N THR A 477 -6.02 -3.61 13.45
CA THR A 477 -5.48 -4.70 14.29
C THR A 477 -6.59 -5.67 14.70
N THR A 478 -7.73 -5.15 15.14
CA THR A 478 -8.88 -5.95 15.56
C THR A 478 -9.40 -6.82 14.41
N TYR A 479 -9.70 -6.19 13.27
CA TYR A 479 -10.25 -6.87 12.11
C TYR A 479 -9.28 -7.89 11.51
N LEU A 480 -8.02 -7.50 11.29
CA LEU A 480 -7.04 -8.35 10.60
C LEU A 480 -6.65 -9.56 11.43
N LEU A 481 -6.46 -9.41 12.74
CA LEU A 481 -6.16 -10.55 13.59
C LEU A 481 -7.36 -11.48 13.73
N ASP A 482 -8.57 -10.95 13.92
CA ASP A 482 -9.77 -11.79 14.03
C ASP A 482 -10.01 -12.62 12.76
N GLU A 483 -9.95 -11.98 11.59
CA GLU A 483 -10.08 -12.66 10.30
C GLU A 483 -8.96 -13.70 10.10
N ALA A 484 -7.71 -13.34 10.41
CA ALA A 484 -6.58 -14.24 10.25
C ALA A 484 -6.65 -15.47 11.18
N LEU A 485 -6.99 -15.27 12.46
CA LEU A 485 -7.12 -16.35 13.44
C LEU A 485 -8.32 -17.25 13.12
N THR A 486 -9.43 -16.68 12.68
CA THR A 486 -10.60 -17.43 12.20
C THR A 486 -10.22 -18.31 11.01
N LYS A 487 -9.53 -17.76 10.00
CA LYS A 487 -9.08 -18.53 8.83
C LYS A 487 -8.05 -19.60 9.18
N LEU A 488 -7.20 -19.37 10.18
CA LEU A 488 -6.30 -20.42 10.70
C LEU A 488 -7.08 -21.56 11.37
N GLY A 489 -8.18 -21.27 12.07
CA GLY A 489 -9.10 -22.29 12.60
C GLY A 489 -9.81 -23.09 11.49
N ASP A 490 -10.25 -22.41 10.42
CA ASP A 490 -10.81 -23.05 9.22
C ASP A 490 -9.77 -24.00 8.58
N ILE A 491 -8.53 -23.52 8.39
CA ILE A 491 -7.42 -24.32 7.86
C ILE A 491 -7.14 -25.54 8.74
N HIS A 492 -7.10 -25.37 10.06
CA HIS A 492 -6.88 -26.48 10.99
C HIS A 492 -7.96 -27.55 10.85
N SER A 493 -9.21 -27.13 10.79
CA SER A 493 -10.37 -28.03 10.65
C SER A 493 -10.33 -28.79 9.31
N LEU A 494 -10.05 -28.09 8.21
CA LEU A 494 -9.92 -28.68 6.88
C LEU A 494 -8.72 -29.65 6.82
N GLN A 495 -7.56 -29.29 7.36
CA GLN A 495 -6.38 -30.16 7.41
C GLN A 495 -6.67 -31.44 8.21
N LYS A 496 -7.35 -31.32 9.36
CA LYS A 496 -7.75 -32.46 10.19
C LYS A 496 -8.75 -33.38 9.48
N GLU A 497 -9.73 -32.81 8.78
CA GLU A 497 -10.68 -33.57 7.96
C GLU A 497 -9.96 -34.35 6.86
N MET A 498 -9.03 -33.70 6.16
CA MET A 498 -8.25 -34.31 5.07
C MET A 498 -7.26 -35.39 5.54
N ASP A 499 -6.88 -35.38 6.82
CA ASP A 499 -6.00 -36.38 7.43
C ASP A 499 -6.76 -37.60 7.98
N SER A 500 -8.09 -37.53 8.03
CA SER A 500 -8.93 -38.61 8.53
C SER A 500 -8.88 -39.83 7.61
N ALA A 501 -9.03 -41.03 8.19
CA ALA A 501 -9.11 -42.27 7.39
C ALA A 501 -10.33 -42.27 6.44
N GLU A 502 -11.37 -41.53 6.80
CA GLU A 502 -12.62 -41.37 6.06
C GLU A 502 -12.47 -40.43 4.85
N TRP A 503 -11.41 -39.62 4.79
CA TRP A 503 -11.18 -38.72 3.66
C TRP A 503 -11.06 -39.47 2.33
N ALA A 504 -10.36 -40.61 2.33
CA ALA A 504 -10.11 -41.41 1.14
C ALA A 504 -11.38 -42.06 0.58
N THR A 505 -12.44 -42.20 1.39
CA THR A 505 -13.72 -42.78 0.98
C THR A 505 -14.72 -41.74 0.47
N GLN A 506 -14.42 -40.44 0.64
CA GLN A 506 -15.30 -39.36 0.18
C GLN A 506 -15.33 -39.23 -1.36
N PRO A 507 -16.44 -38.75 -1.95
CA PRO A 507 -16.51 -38.49 -3.39
C PRO A 507 -15.46 -37.48 -3.87
N GLN A 508 -14.93 -37.68 -5.09
CA GLN A 508 -13.91 -36.78 -5.66
C GLN A 508 -14.36 -35.31 -5.76
N ALA A 509 -15.65 -35.06 -6.02
CA ALA A 509 -16.19 -33.70 -6.07
C ALA A 509 -16.09 -32.99 -4.71
N TYR A 510 -16.42 -33.70 -3.62
CA TYR A 510 -16.29 -33.18 -2.25
C TYR A 510 -14.83 -32.95 -1.88
N GLN A 511 -13.93 -33.87 -2.29
CA GLN A 511 -12.50 -33.70 -2.05
C GLN A 511 -11.93 -32.46 -2.74
N GLU A 512 -12.38 -32.18 -3.97
CA GLU A 512 -11.96 -31.00 -4.74
C GLU A 512 -12.51 -29.71 -4.14
N GLU A 513 -13.79 -29.68 -3.75
CA GLU A 513 -14.40 -28.53 -3.07
C GLU A 513 -13.64 -28.14 -1.81
N LYS A 514 -13.31 -29.11 -0.96
CA LYS A 514 -12.55 -28.87 0.28
C LYS A 514 -11.11 -28.44 0.02
N ARG A 515 -10.46 -28.94 -1.04
CA ARG A 515 -9.14 -28.45 -1.47
C ARG A 515 -9.19 -27.00 -1.94
N GLN A 516 -10.24 -26.60 -2.64
CA GLN A 516 -10.46 -25.22 -3.06
C GLN A 516 -10.73 -24.31 -1.87
N ALA A 517 -11.59 -24.75 -0.94
CA ALA A 517 -11.85 -24.04 0.31
C ALA A 517 -10.57 -23.86 1.13
N LEU A 518 -9.74 -24.90 1.26
CA LEU A 518 -8.43 -24.80 1.91
C LEU A 518 -7.54 -23.76 1.21
N SER A 519 -7.40 -23.84 -0.11
CA SER A 519 -6.56 -22.88 -0.85
C SER A 519 -7.05 -21.43 -0.74
N GLN A 520 -8.36 -21.22 -0.62
CA GLN A 520 -8.93 -19.91 -0.38
C GLN A 520 -8.63 -19.42 1.04
N ALA A 521 -8.86 -20.25 2.06
CA ALA A 521 -8.56 -19.93 3.45
C ALA A 521 -7.06 -19.64 3.66
N GLU A 522 -6.17 -20.43 3.06
CA GLU A 522 -4.71 -20.23 3.11
C GLU A 522 -4.29 -18.85 2.55
N ARG A 523 -4.85 -18.44 1.42
CA ARG A 523 -4.57 -17.12 0.83
C ARG A 523 -5.05 -15.98 1.72
N GLN A 524 -6.27 -16.09 2.26
CA GLN A 524 -6.85 -15.09 3.14
C GLN A 524 -6.07 -14.98 4.46
N ALA A 525 -5.76 -16.12 5.10
CA ALA A 525 -4.97 -16.16 6.33
C ALA A 525 -3.59 -15.52 6.13
N THR A 526 -2.89 -15.85 5.03
CA THR A 526 -1.56 -15.28 4.73
C THR A 526 -1.62 -13.75 4.60
N SER A 527 -2.61 -13.24 3.86
CA SER A 527 -2.77 -11.80 3.66
C SER A 527 -3.09 -11.09 4.98
N CYS A 528 -4.11 -11.56 5.71
CA CYS A 528 -4.56 -10.91 6.94
C CYS A 528 -3.49 -11.00 8.03
N MET A 529 -2.78 -12.12 8.14
CA MET A 529 -1.71 -12.29 9.14
C MET A 529 -0.49 -11.41 8.85
N SER A 530 -0.12 -11.24 7.58
CA SER A 530 0.98 -10.32 7.20
C SER A 530 0.68 -8.89 7.64
N LEU A 531 -0.54 -8.44 7.39
CA LEU A 531 -1.01 -7.11 7.75
C LEU A 531 -1.19 -6.98 9.27
N GLY A 532 -1.84 -7.96 9.91
CA GLY A 532 -2.12 -7.99 11.35
C GLY A 532 -0.86 -7.97 12.19
N ASN A 533 0.15 -8.77 11.83
CA ASN A 533 1.47 -8.73 12.49
C ASN A 533 2.08 -7.33 12.44
N GLU A 534 1.98 -6.64 11.30
CA GLU A 534 2.57 -5.32 11.15
C GLU A 534 1.80 -4.25 11.96
N THR A 535 0.47 -4.37 12.06
CA THR A 535 -0.32 -3.48 12.91
C THR A 535 -0.03 -3.66 14.40
N VAL A 536 0.15 -4.91 14.87
CA VAL A 536 0.57 -5.19 16.26
C VAL A 536 1.96 -4.66 16.52
N HIS A 537 2.89 -4.89 15.59
CA HIS A 537 4.25 -4.39 15.74
C HIS A 537 4.29 -2.85 15.82
N MET A 538 3.53 -2.17 14.96
CA MET A 538 3.36 -0.73 15.02
C MET A 538 2.80 -0.27 16.38
N LEU A 539 1.73 -0.92 16.86
CA LEU A 539 1.15 -0.62 18.17
C LEU A 539 2.16 -0.81 19.31
N GLN A 540 2.97 -1.86 19.25
CA GLN A 540 4.05 -2.11 20.21
C GLN A 540 5.13 -1.02 20.16
N LEU A 541 5.52 -0.54 18.98
CA LEU A 541 6.48 0.57 18.84
C LEU A 541 5.94 1.86 19.46
N PHE A 542 4.71 2.24 19.13
CA PHE A 542 4.10 3.48 19.63
C PHE A 542 3.88 3.47 21.14
N THR A 543 3.44 2.34 21.71
CA THR A 543 3.24 2.22 23.16
C THR A 543 4.56 2.17 23.93
N GLN A 544 5.67 1.77 23.30
CA GLN A 544 7.00 1.77 23.92
C GLN A 544 7.50 3.19 24.24
N GLU A 545 7.05 4.20 23.50
CA GLU A 545 7.46 5.59 23.70
C GLU A 545 6.51 6.29 24.69
N SER A 546 7.02 6.58 25.88
CA SER A 546 6.25 7.22 26.97
C SER A 546 5.58 8.54 26.55
N GLU A 547 6.21 9.30 25.66
CA GLU A 547 5.68 10.57 25.16
C GLU A 547 4.51 10.43 24.17
N ILE A 548 4.16 9.19 23.78
CA ILE A 548 3.08 8.88 22.83
C ILE A 548 1.95 8.07 23.51
N VAL A 549 2.09 7.72 24.79
CA VAL A 549 1.10 6.90 25.51
C VAL A 549 -0.21 7.66 25.75
N GLU A 550 -0.17 8.96 26.00
CA GLU A 550 -1.34 9.78 26.35
C GLU A 550 -2.53 9.63 25.36
N PRO A 551 -2.35 9.72 24.02
CA PRO A 551 -3.41 9.43 23.05
C PRO A 551 -4.09 8.06 23.17
N PHE A 552 -3.39 7.03 23.67
CA PHE A 552 -3.99 5.70 23.90
C PHE A 552 -4.86 5.66 25.16
N MET A 553 -4.68 6.62 26.08
CA MET A 553 -5.38 6.70 27.37
C MET A 553 -6.69 7.51 27.31
N GLU A 554 -7.02 8.10 26.15
CA GLU A 554 -8.34 8.70 25.92
C GLU A 554 -9.44 7.67 26.20
N ALA A 555 -10.44 8.03 27.00
CA ALA A 555 -11.41 7.10 27.62
C ALA A 555 -11.98 6.05 26.65
N TYR A 556 -12.36 6.47 25.45
CA TYR A 556 -12.88 5.55 24.44
C TYR A 556 -11.80 4.65 23.79
N ILE A 557 -10.62 5.20 23.56
CA ILE A 557 -9.50 4.47 22.93
C ILE A 557 -9.01 3.40 23.90
N VAL A 558 -8.84 3.73 25.17
CA VAL A 558 -8.28 2.82 26.17
C VAL A 558 -9.19 1.62 26.44
N GLU A 559 -10.51 1.82 26.50
CA GLU A 559 -11.49 0.73 26.69
C GLU A 559 -11.48 -0.24 25.50
N ARG A 560 -11.40 0.30 24.26
CA ARG A 560 -11.31 -0.54 23.07
C ARG A 560 -9.98 -1.25 22.93
N LEU A 561 -8.89 -0.59 23.33
CA LEU A 561 -7.56 -1.16 23.33
C LEU A 561 -7.52 -2.34 24.30
N ALA A 562 -8.02 -2.17 25.52
CA ALA A 562 -8.14 -3.23 26.52
C ALA A 562 -8.95 -4.42 26.00
N ALA A 563 -10.16 -4.19 25.48
CA ALA A 563 -11.01 -5.25 24.95
C ALA A 563 -10.36 -6.00 23.77
N MET A 564 -9.74 -5.28 22.83
CA MET A 564 -9.01 -5.87 21.70
C MET A 564 -7.82 -6.70 22.16
N MET A 565 -7.03 -6.18 23.10
CA MET A 565 -5.86 -6.86 23.64
C MET A 565 -6.27 -8.15 24.39
N ASN A 566 -7.32 -8.10 25.21
CA ASN A 566 -7.83 -9.25 25.95
C ASN A 566 -8.38 -10.33 25.01
N TYR A 567 -9.15 -9.92 23.99
CA TYR A 567 -9.67 -10.85 22.98
C TYR A 567 -8.55 -11.63 22.29
N ASN A 568 -7.51 -10.92 21.83
CA ASN A 568 -6.35 -11.54 21.17
C ASN A 568 -5.53 -12.42 22.12
N LEU A 569 -5.37 -12.00 23.38
CA LEU A 569 -4.71 -12.82 24.40
C LEU A 569 -5.49 -14.11 24.67
N ALA A 570 -6.82 -14.05 24.79
CA ALA A 570 -7.68 -15.21 24.96
C ALA A 570 -7.59 -16.17 23.77
N ALA A 571 -7.49 -15.67 22.53
CA ALA A 571 -7.30 -16.52 21.36
C ALA A 571 -5.95 -17.26 21.36
N LEU A 572 -4.87 -16.61 21.82
CA LEU A 572 -3.50 -17.16 21.77
C LEU A 572 -3.08 -17.96 23.02
N ALA A 573 -3.62 -17.63 24.18
CA ALA A 573 -3.28 -18.25 25.46
C ALA A 573 -4.46 -18.97 26.13
N GLY A 574 -5.69 -18.81 25.63
CA GLY A 574 -6.87 -19.52 26.10
C GLY A 574 -7.04 -20.92 25.48
N PRO A 575 -8.20 -21.56 25.70
CA PRO A 575 -8.46 -22.92 25.23
C PRO A 575 -8.48 -23.02 23.69
N LYS A 576 -8.97 -21.97 23.00
CA LYS A 576 -9.04 -21.91 21.53
C LYS A 576 -7.67 -21.96 20.84
N CYS A 577 -6.57 -21.71 21.55
CA CYS A 577 -5.24 -21.70 20.94
C CYS A 577 -4.85 -23.05 20.31
N THR A 578 -5.48 -24.16 20.73
CA THR A 578 -5.25 -25.49 20.14
C THR A 578 -5.83 -25.61 18.73
N GLU A 579 -6.87 -24.86 18.41
CA GLU A 579 -7.52 -24.82 17.09
C GLU A 579 -6.68 -24.07 16.06
N LEU A 580 -5.66 -23.32 16.50
CA LEU A 580 -4.76 -22.56 15.63
C LEU A 580 -3.53 -23.38 15.16
N LYS A 581 -3.51 -24.68 15.44
CA LYS A 581 -2.38 -25.57 15.09
C LYS A 581 -2.46 -26.01 13.63
N VAL A 582 -1.89 -25.20 12.75
CA VAL A 582 -1.81 -25.49 11.32
C VAL A 582 -0.46 -26.10 10.92
N ARG A 583 -0.45 -26.84 9.81
CA ARG A 583 0.80 -27.30 9.16
C ARG A 583 1.56 -26.10 8.58
N HIS A 584 2.88 -26.09 8.72
CA HIS A 584 3.76 -25.07 8.14
C HIS A 584 3.28 -23.63 8.43
N PRO A 585 3.08 -23.25 9.71
CA PRO A 585 2.53 -21.94 10.08
C PRO A 585 3.36 -20.76 9.53
N GLU A 586 4.65 -20.97 9.26
CA GLU A 586 5.55 -20.03 8.60
C GLU A 586 5.06 -19.57 7.22
N ARG A 587 4.33 -20.41 6.49
CA ARG A 587 3.76 -20.06 5.17
C ARG A 587 2.70 -18.98 5.25
N TYR A 588 2.02 -18.89 6.39
CA TYR A 588 0.97 -17.91 6.66
C TYR A 588 1.53 -16.71 7.44
N HIS A 589 2.85 -16.57 7.58
CA HIS A 589 3.49 -15.60 8.47
C HIS A 589 3.03 -15.69 9.94
N PHE A 590 2.52 -16.84 10.37
CA PHE A 590 1.98 -17.01 11.72
C PHE A 590 3.07 -17.53 12.65
N ASN A 591 3.54 -16.68 13.57
CA ASN A 591 4.41 -17.07 14.67
C ASN A 591 3.70 -16.74 16.00
N PRO A 592 2.88 -17.66 16.55
CA PRO A 592 2.03 -17.37 17.71
C PRO A 592 2.82 -16.93 18.95
N LYS A 593 4.05 -17.42 19.11
CA LYS A 593 4.88 -17.09 20.27
C LYS A 593 5.43 -15.68 20.19
N ARG A 594 5.88 -15.28 18.99
CA ARG A 594 6.34 -13.91 18.75
C ARG A 594 5.17 -12.93 18.84
N LEU A 595 4.04 -13.24 18.22
CA LEU A 595 2.82 -12.42 18.31
C LEU A 595 2.37 -12.25 19.77
N LEU A 596 2.35 -13.35 20.54
CA LEU A 596 2.05 -13.30 21.98
C LEU A 596 3.05 -12.44 22.76
N SER A 597 4.35 -12.52 22.44
CA SER A 597 5.39 -11.69 23.06
C SER A 597 5.15 -10.20 22.79
N GLU A 598 4.88 -9.83 21.53
CA GLU A 598 4.61 -8.44 21.14
C GLU A 598 3.34 -7.90 21.82
N LEU A 599 2.28 -8.71 21.95
CA LEU A 599 1.08 -8.35 22.72
C LEU A 599 1.38 -8.17 24.21
N ILE A 600 2.13 -9.09 24.84
CA ILE A 600 2.53 -8.96 26.25
C ILE A 600 3.38 -7.70 26.48
N LEU A 601 4.26 -7.34 25.54
CA LEU A 601 5.03 -6.10 25.66
C LEU A 601 4.13 -4.85 25.65
N ILE A 602 3.08 -4.82 24.82
CA ILE A 602 2.11 -3.71 24.83
C ILE A 602 1.45 -3.58 26.21
N TYR A 603 1.02 -4.68 26.83
CA TYR A 603 0.48 -4.66 28.19
C TYR A 603 1.48 -4.06 29.19
N LEU A 604 2.75 -4.46 29.10
CA LEU A 604 3.79 -3.99 30.01
C LEU A 604 4.14 -2.51 29.79
N HIS A 605 4.10 -2.02 28.56
CA HIS A 605 4.32 -0.61 28.25
C HIS A 605 3.25 0.30 28.85
N LEU A 606 2.02 -0.21 28.98
CA LEU A 606 0.86 0.54 29.47
C LEU A 606 0.52 0.23 30.94
N ALA A 607 1.29 -0.64 31.59
CA ALA A 607 0.97 -1.18 32.91
C ALA A 607 0.96 -0.13 34.03
N ASP A 608 1.69 0.97 33.85
CA ASP A 608 1.76 2.09 34.80
C ASP A 608 0.62 3.10 34.61
N GLN A 609 -0.22 2.94 33.59
CA GLN A 609 -1.32 3.85 33.29
C GLN A 609 -2.62 3.42 34.01
N PRO A 610 -3.14 4.21 34.97
CA PRO A 610 -4.33 3.82 35.73
C PRO A 610 -5.57 3.66 34.85
N ALA A 611 -5.72 4.49 33.82
CA ALA A 611 -6.83 4.42 32.87
C ALA A 611 -6.85 3.07 32.11
N PHE A 612 -5.67 2.54 31.77
CA PHE A 612 -5.55 1.23 31.12
C PHE A 612 -5.91 0.09 32.07
N VAL A 613 -5.44 0.12 33.32
CA VAL A 613 -5.80 -0.89 34.33
C VAL A 613 -7.31 -0.92 34.58
N ALA A 614 -7.94 0.26 34.70
CA ALA A 614 -9.39 0.36 34.88
C ALA A 614 -10.16 -0.17 33.65
N ALA A 615 -9.73 0.19 32.44
CA ALA A 615 -10.32 -0.33 31.20
C ALA A 615 -10.21 -1.86 31.08
N MET A 616 -9.09 -2.43 31.50
CA MET A 616 -8.87 -3.88 31.55
C MET A 616 -9.78 -4.59 32.56
N ALA A 617 -10.02 -3.96 33.72
CA ALA A 617 -10.92 -4.48 34.76
C ALA A 617 -12.38 -4.52 34.29
N LYS A 618 -12.81 -3.52 33.52
CA LYS A 618 -14.18 -3.44 32.97
C LYS A 618 -14.49 -4.49 31.90
N ASP A 619 -13.48 -5.07 31.24
CA ASP A 619 -13.71 -6.06 30.16
C ASP A 619 -14.05 -7.46 30.71
N GLY A 620 -15.26 -7.62 31.22
CA GLY A 620 -15.77 -8.91 31.70
C GLY A 620 -15.95 -9.98 30.62
N ARG A 621 -15.82 -9.65 29.32
CA ARG A 621 -16.04 -10.60 28.22
C ARG A 621 -14.81 -11.46 27.94
N SER A 622 -13.62 -10.86 27.92
CA SER A 622 -12.40 -11.52 27.44
C SER A 622 -11.28 -11.57 28.47
N TYR A 623 -11.31 -10.73 29.51
CA TYR A 623 -10.32 -10.78 30.58
C TYR A 623 -10.40 -12.10 31.35
N ALA A 624 -9.26 -12.76 31.53
CA ALA A 624 -9.12 -13.83 32.51
C ALA A 624 -7.67 -13.94 32.98
N ARG A 625 -7.46 -13.90 34.30
CA ARG A 625 -6.15 -14.07 34.95
C ARG A 625 -5.34 -15.26 34.42
N GLN A 626 -6.01 -16.39 34.18
CA GLN A 626 -5.38 -17.61 33.69
C GLN A 626 -4.70 -17.44 32.33
N HIS A 627 -5.20 -16.54 31.47
CA HIS A 627 -4.61 -16.28 30.16
C HIS A 627 -3.25 -15.59 30.30
N PHE A 628 -3.09 -14.67 31.25
CA PHE A 628 -1.82 -14.01 31.55
C PHE A 628 -0.80 -14.97 32.16
N GLU A 629 -1.20 -15.80 33.12
CA GLU A 629 -0.32 -16.80 33.75
C GLU A 629 0.20 -17.82 32.72
N ARG A 630 -0.70 -18.29 31.83
CA ARG A 630 -0.34 -19.20 30.74
C ARG A 630 0.55 -18.52 29.72
N ALA A 631 0.28 -17.26 29.35
CA ALA A 631 1.13 -16.50 28.45
C ALA A 631 2.53 -16.31 29.01
N GLY A 632 2.66 -15.91 30.28
CA GLY A 632 3.93 -15.81 30.99
C GLY A 632 4.70 -17.13 30.95
N THR A 633 4.05 -18.25 31.27
CA THR A 633 4.67 -19.59 31.22
C THR A 633 5.19 -19.94 29.82
N ILE A 634 4.40 -19.68 28.77
CA ILE A 634 4.78 -19.95 27.38
C ILE A 634 6.00 -19.11 26.97
N LEU A 635 5.99 -17.81 27.27
CA LEU A 635 7.04 -16.89 26.85
C LEU A 635 8.36 -17.12 27.58
N ILE A 636 8.32 -17.42 28.88
CA ILE A 636 9.50 -17.77 29.67
C ILE A 636 10.15 -19.05 29.15
N LYS A 637 9.34 -20.08 28.88
CA LYS A 637 9.83 -21.35 28.30
C LYS A 637 10.54 -21.15 26.95
N HIS A 638 10.20 -20.10 26.22
CA HIS A 638 10.78 -19.79 24.91
C HIS A 638 11.79 -18.64 24.93
N HIS A 639 12.17 -18.12 26.11
CA HIS A 639 13.10 -17.00 26.26
C HIS A 639 12.64 -15.71 25.53
N LEU A 640 11.32 -15.48 25.50
CA LEU A 640 10.67 -14.32 24.86
C LEU A 640 10.09 -13.31 25.86
N LEU A 641 10.34 -13.53 27.15
CA LEU A 641 10.01 -12.62 28.24
C LEU A 641 11.11 -12.72 29.30
N ASP A 642 11.46 -11.59 29.92
CA ASP A 642 12.39 -11.57 31.04
C ASP A 642 11.81 -12.34 32.25
N PRO A 643 12.47 -13.37 32.80
CA PRO A 643 12.03 -14.02 34.04
C PRO A 643 12.16 -13.14 35.28
N GLY A 644 12.88 -12.02 35.18
CA GLY A 644 13.11 -11.08 36.24
C GLY A 644 11.97 -10.06 36.46
N PRO A 645 12.27 -8.98 37.20
CA PRO A 645 11.26 -7.99 37.61
C PRO A 645 10.67 -7.20 36.44
N LYS A 646 11.39 -7.05 35.31
CA LYS A 646 10.94 -6.25 34.18
C LYS A 646 9.99 -7.00 33.24
N GLY A 647 9.99 -8.33 33.27
CA GLY A 647 9.10 -9.16 32.47
C GLY A 647 8.01 -9.82 33.32
N LEU A 648 8.25 -11.04 33.79
CA LEU A 648 7.27 -11.82 34.55
C LEU A 648 6.84 -11.12 35.85
N GLY A 649 7.77 -10.44 36.53
CA GLY A 649 7.43 -9.66 37.73
C GLY A 649 6.44 -8.54 37.43
N ALA A 650 6.74 -7.71 36.43
CA ALA A 650 5.85 -6.63 35.97
C ALA A 650 4.49 -7.16 35.48
N LEU A 651 4.47 -8.29 34.75
CA LEU A 651 3.23 -8.93 34.31
C LEU A 651 2.36 -9.36 35.50
N THR A 652 2.98 -9.94 36.52
CA THR A 652 2.30 -10.37 37.75
C THR A 652 1.75 -9.17 38.52
N GLN A 653 2.50 -8.07 38.58
CA GLN A 653 2.06 -6.82 39.21
C GLN A 653 0.87 -6.20 38.48
N LEU A 654 0.90 -6.17 37.14
CA LEU A 654 -0.21 -5.70 36.32
C LEU A 654 -1.48 -6.52 36.58
N VAL A 655 -1.39 -7.85 36.56
CA VAL A 655 -2.54 -8.73 36.86
C VAL A 655 -3.07 -8.45 38.26
N SER A 656 -2.20 -8.28 39.27
CA SER A 656 -2.63 -7.95 40.62
C SER A 656 -3.35 -6.59 40.70
N ALA A 657 -2.91 -5.60 39.91
CA ALA A 657 -3.55 -4.30 39.86
C ALA A 657 -4.94 -4.38 39.19
N ILE A 658 -5.07 -5.17 38.12
CA ILE A 658 -6.36 -5.41 37.45
C ILE A 658 -7.34 -6.13 38.38
N GLU A 659 -6.92 -7.20 39.05
CA GLU A 659 -7.78 -7.93 40.01
C GLU A 659 -8.24 -7.05 41.17
N ALA A 660 -7.37 -6.16 41.66
CA ALA A 660 -7.73 -5.18 42.69
C ALA A 660 -8.76 -4.17 42.17
N ALA A 661 -8.63 -3.71 40.92
CA ALA A 661 -9.61 -2.83 40.28
C ALA A 661 -10.96 -3.54 40.06
N ILE A 662 -10.97 -4.80 39.60
CA ILE A 662 -12.20 -5.60 39.46
C ILE A 662 -12.91 -5.73 40.82
N ALA A 663 -12.17 -6.05 41.89
CA ALA A 663 -12.75 -6.16 43.22
C ALA A 663 -13.34 -4.83 43.73
N ALA A 664 -12.68 -3.72 43.42
CA ALA A 664 -13.18 -2.39 43.75
C ALA A 664 -14.44 -2.02 42.96
N ASP A 665 -14.49 -2.33 41.66
CA ASP A 665 -15.63 -2.07 40.78
C ASP A 665 -16.86 -2.89 41.21
N VAL A 666 -16.68 -4.18 41.52
CA VAL A 666 -17.79 -5.05 42.03
C VAL A 666 -18.33 -4.49 43.35
N GLN A 667 -17.45 -4.04 44.24
CA GLN A 667 -17.86 -3.43 45.49
C GLN A 667 -18.62 -2.11 45.26
N GLU A 668 -18.21 -1.30 44.28
CA GLU A 668 -18.91 -0.07 43.91
C GLU A 668 -20.27 -0.33 43.26
N GLU A 669 -20.39 -1.34 42.40
CA GLU A 669 -21.68 -1.76 41.81
C GLU A 669 -22.65 -2.27 42.87
N ASP A 670 -22.18 -3.13 43.78
CA ASP A 670 -22.93 -3.57 44.95
C ASP A 670 -23.38 -2.34 45.76
N ASP A 671 -22.54 -1.30 45.87
CA ASP A 671 -22.80 -0.09 46.63
C ASP A 671 -23.86 0.84 46.01
N LEU A 672 -23.91 0.91 44.68
CA LEU A 672 -24.81 1.81 43.95
C LEU A 672 -26.20 1.20 43.71
N GLY A 673 -26.30 -0.11 43.49
CA GLY A 673 -27.57 -0.80 43.21
C GLY A 673 -28.26 -0.31 41.93
N ASP A 674 -29.60 -0.44 41.84
CA ASP A 674 -30.36 -0.08 40.63
C ASP A 674 -30.26 1.42 40.29
N VAL A 675 -29.70 1.68 39.11
CA VAL A 675 -29.50 3.01 38.52
C VAL A 675 -30.76 3.47 37.77
N PRO A 676 -31.26 4.69 37.99
CA PRO A 676 -32.35 5.26 37.19
C PRO A 676 -32.00 5.41 35.69
N ASP A 677 -32.91 5.00 34.80
CA ASP A 677 -32.73 5.00 33.33
C ASP A 677 -32.28 6.36 32.75
N HIS A 678 -32.76 7.48 33.30
CA HIS A 678 -32.41 8.82 32.80
C HIS A 678 -30.98 9.26 33.12
N PHE A 679 -30.27 8.52 33.98
CA PHE A 679 -28.83 8.70 34.21
C PHE A 679 -27.98 7.83 33.30
N MET A 680 -28.60 6.92 32.52
CA MET A 680 -27.91 5.99 31.65
C MET A 680 -27.69 6.58 30.25
N ASP A 681 -26.53 6.29 29.68
CA ASP A 681 -26.21 6.61 28.30
C ASP A 681 -27.15 5.81 27.35
N PRO A 682 -27.82 6.46 26.38
CA PRO A 682 -28.80 5.79 25.51
C PRO A 682 -28.23 4.73 24.57
N LEU A 683 -26.91 4.74 24.33
CA LEU A 683 -26.23 3.78 23.45
C LEU A 683 -25.49 2.72 24.26
N MET A 684 -24.84 3.11 25.35
CA MET A 684 -23.99 2.24 26.16
C MET A 684 -24.71 1.61 27.36
N PHE A 685 -25.88 2.12 27.76
CA PHE A 685 -26.64 1.68 28.93
C PHE A 685 -25.81 1.66 30.23
N THR A 686 -24.86 2.59 30.37
CA THR A 686 -24.02 2.79 31.56
C THR A 686 -24.29 4.17 32.14
N ILE A 687 -23.99 4.40 33.43
CA ILE A 687 -24.16 5.75 34.03
C ILE A 687 -23.29 6.77 33.29
N MET A 688 -23.90 7.87 32.84
CA MET A 688 -23.18 9.00 32.25
C MET A 688 -22.28 9.68 33.30
N ASN A 689 -20.99 9.83 33.01
CA ASN A 689 -20.05 10.55 33.85
C ASN A 689 -19.96 12.03 33.43
N GLU A 690 -19.98 12.28 32.12
CA GLU A 690 -19.92 13.60 31.51
C GLU A 690 -21.06 13.76 30.49
N PRO A 691 -22.30 13.99 30.95
CA PRO A 691 -23.44 14.10 30.05
C PRO A 691 -23.34 15.36 29.16
N VAL A 692 -23.54 15.18 27.86
CA VAL A 692 -23.54 16.21 26.82
C VAL A 692 -24.78 16.11 25.93
N ILE A 693 -25.28 17.24 25.47
CA ILE A 693 -26.46 17.36 24.63
C ILE A 693 -26.01 17.51 23.18
N LEU A 694 -26.56 16.67 22.31
CA LEU A 694 -26.40 16.80 20.86
C LEU A 694 -27.37 17.85 20.33
N PRO A 695 -26.91 18.94 19.67
CA PRO A 695 -27.80 20.02 19.22
C PRO A 695 -28.75 19.58 18.11
N THR A 696 -28.37 18.57 17.32
CA THR A 696 -29.12 18.05 16.17
C THR A 696 -30.28 17.15 16.59
N SER A 697 -30.06 16.24 17.56
CA SER A 697 -31.09 15.28 18.02
C SER A 697 -31.71 15.65 19.37
N ASN A 698 -31.16 16.62 20.11
CA ASN A 698 -31.50 16.95 21.50
C ASN A 698 -31.40 15.75 22.48
N MET A 699 -30.67 14.70 22.11
CA MET A 699 -30.39 13.58 23.00
C MET A 699 -29.19 13.89 23.89
N THR A 700 -29.24 13.42 25.14
CA THR A 700 -28.11 13.51 26.07
C THR A 700 -27.36 12.18 26.08
N LEU A 701 -26.05 12.23 25.87
CA LEU A 701 -25.13 11.09 25.86
C LEU A 701 -23.95 11.37 26.78
N ASP A 702 -23.16 10.37 27.10
CA ASP A 702 -21.84 10.62 27.68
C ASP A 702 -20.88 11.20 26.62
N LEU A 703 -20.02 12.14 27.03
CA LEU A 703 -19.02 12.76 26.16
C LEU A 703 -18.10 11.72 25.52
N SER A 704 -17.75 10.66 26.24
CA SER A 704 -16.90 9.59 25.71
C SER A 704 -17.60 8.81 24.58
N THR A 705 -18.91 8.56 24.71
CA THR A 705 -19.75 7.89 23.71
C THR A 705 -19.87 8.67 22.42
N ILE A 706 -20.03 10.00 22.48
CA ILE A 706 -20.12 10.80 21.24
C ILE A 706 -18.74 11.02 20.59
N LYS A 707 -17.69 11.27 21.39
CA LYS A 707 -16.31 11.37 20.88
C LYS A 707 -15.92 10.12 20.10
N SER A 708 -16.24 8.96 20.67
CA SER A 708 -16.12 7.64 20.07
C SER A 708 -16.76 7.54 18.68
N HIS A 709 -18.04 7.90 18.59
CA HIS A 709 -18.80 7.83 17.36
C HIS A 709 -18.16 8.72 16.28
N LEU A 710 -17.83 9.97 16.64
CA LEU A 710 -17.27 10.98 15.73
C LEU A 710 -15.85 10.66 15.24
N LEU A 711 -15.10 9.78 15.91
CA LEU A 711 -13.81 9.27 15.42
C LEU A 711 -13.94 8.32 14.23
N SER A 712 -15.13 7.73 14.03
CA SER A 712 -15.41 6.78 12.96
C SER A 712 -16.41 7.33 11.93
N ASP A 713 -17.43 8.07 12.37
CA ASP A 713 -18.48 8.65 11.53
C ASP A 713 -18.80 10.09 11.98
N THR A 714 -18.75 11.06 11.07
CA THR A 714 -18.90 12.49 11.37
C THR A 714 -20.36 12.96 11.44
N HIS A 715 -21.27 12.09 11.85
CA HIS A 715 -22.72 12.36 11.92
C HIS A 715 -23.28 12.08 13.31
N ASP A 716 -24.46 12.58 13.61
CA ASP A 716 -25.21 12.28 14.82
C ASP A 716 -25.76 10.84 14.76
N PRO A 717 -25.56 10.03 15.82
CA PRO A 717 -25.92 8.60 15.81
C PRO A 717 -27.44 8.33 15.74
N PHE A 718 -28.29 9.31 16.09
CA PHE A 718 -29.75 9.14 16.13
C PHE A 718 -30.45 9.62 14.87
N ASN A 719 -29.96 10.69 14.24
CA ASN A 719 -30.63 11.31 13.08
C ASN A 719 -29.75 11.42 11.81
N ARG A 720 -28.47 11.04 11.89
CA ARG A 720 -27.48 11.07 10.80
C ARG A 720 -27.23 12.46 10.20
N GLN A 721 -27.53 13.54 10.92
CA GLN A 721 -27.14 14.88 10.51
C GLN A 721 -25.64 15.10 10.80
N PRO A 722 -24.91 15.90 9.99
CA PRO A 722 -23.51 16.21 10.25
C PRO A 722 -23.34 16.85 11.64
N LEU A 723 -22.37 16.37 12.41
CA LEU A 723 -22.08 16.87 13.75
C LEU A 723 -20.56 16.88 13.97
N VAL A 724 -20.03 17.96 14.52
CA VAL A 724 -18.64 18.00 15.00
C VAL A 724 -18.60 18.05 16.52
N ILE A 725 -17.50 17.59 17.12
CA ILE A 725 -17.40 17.47 18.57
C ILE A 725 -17.46 18.82 19.27
N GLU A 726 -17.08 19.89 18.58
CA GLU A 726 -17.12 21.27 19.07
C GLU A 726 -18.56 21.80 19.24
N ASP A 727 -19.55 21.18 18.58
CA ASP A 727 -20.95 21.59 18.62
C ASP A 727 -21.71 20.99 19.82
N VAL A 728 -21.13 20.02 20.54
CA VAL A 728 -21.82 19.36 21.67
C VAL A 728 -21.84 20.27 22.90
N VAL A 729 -22.98 20.32 23.59
CA VAL A 729 -23.18 21.23 24.73
C VAL A 729 -23.14 20.45 26.05
N PRO A 730 -22.29 20.80 27.03
CA PRO A 730 -22.28 20.13 28.34
C PRO A 730 -23.61 20.23 29.09
N ASN A 731 -24.15 19.10 29.56
CA ASN A 731 -25.34 19.04 30.41
C ASN A 731 -24.95 19.11 31.89
N THR A 732 -24.56 20.30 32.35
CA THR A 732 -24.08 20.50 33.73
C THR A 732 -25.13 20.21 34.79
N ALA A 733 -26.42 20.39 34.45
CA ALA A 733 -27.53 20.10 35.36
C ALA A 733 -27.63 18.59 35.65
N LEU A 734 -27.65 17.77 34.60
CA LEU A 734 -27.71 16.31 34.75
C LEU A 734 -26.44 15.78 35.43
N LYS A 735 -25.26 16.34 35.13
CA LYS A 735 -24.00 15.97 35.81
C LYS A 735 -24.08 16.19 37.33
N ALA A 736 -24.66 17.31 37.77
CA ALA A 736 -24.85 17.60 39.18
C ALA A 736 -25.86 16.66 39.84
N GLU A 737 -26.93 16.31 39.13
CA GLU A 737 -27.95 15.36 39.60
C GLU A 737 -27.38 13.95 39.79
N ILE A 738 -26.62 13.45 38.81
CA ILE A 738 -25.92 12.16 38.88
C ILE A 738 -24.93 12.16 40.06
N ALA A 739 -24.17 13.24 40.25
CA ALA A 739 -23.22 13.34 41.35
C ALA A 739 -23.91 13.33 42.73
N ALA A 740 -25.02 14.06 42.88
CA ALA A 740 -25.81 14.07 44.10
C ALA A 740 -26.42 12.68 44.39
N TRP A 741 -26.91 12.00 43.36
CA TRP A 741 -27.45 10.64 43.48
C TRP A 741 -26.38 9.64 43.93
N ARG A 742 -25.18 9.68 43.34
CA ARG A 742 -24.03 8.84 43.75
C ARG A 742 -23.65 9.07 45.21
N ALA A 743 -23.58 10.34 45.63
CA ALA A 743 -23.25 10.70 47.01
C ALA A 743 -24.29 10.16 48.01
N ALA A 744 -25.58 10.38 47.73
CA ALA A 744 -26.67 9.90 48.58
C ALA A 744 -26.69 8.38 48.74
N ARG A 745 -26.38 7.62 47.67
CA ARG A 745 -26.29 6.16 47.70
C ARG A 745 -25.10 5.67 48.54
N ARG A 746 -23.93 6.27 48.36
CA ARG A 746 -22.73 5.95 49.15
C ARG A 746 -22.95 6.24 50.65
N GLU A 747 -23.57 7.36 50.99
CA GLU A 747 -23.91 7.70 52.39
C GLU A 747 -24.94 6.73 52.99
N ALA A 748 -25.99 6.39 52.26
CA ALA A 748 -27.01 5.44 52.72
C ALA A 748 -26.41 4.06 53.03
N LYS A 749 -25.46 3.59 52.23
CA LYS A 749 -24.82 2.29 52.45
C LYS A 749 -23.72 2.31 53.51
N GLN A 750 -22.98 3.41 53.63
CA GLN A 750 -22.07 3.60 54.78
C GLN A 750 -22.85 3.64 56.10
N ALA A 751 -24.01 4.29 56.13
CA ALA A 751 -24.90 4.27 57.29
C ALA A 751 -25.46 2.87 57.57
N ALA A 752 -25.80 2.09 56.53
CA ALA A 752 -26.25 0.70 56.67
C ALA A 752 -25.15 -0.25 57.17
N ASN A 753 -23.90 -0.08 56.72
CA ASN A 753 -22.75 -0.86 57.18
C ASN A 753 -22.25 -0.47 58.59
N ALA A 754 -22.63 0.73 59.09
CA ALA A 754 -22.29 1.23 60.42
C ALA A 754 -23.38 0.95 61.48
N ALA A 755 -24.52 0.38 61.10
CA ALA A 755 -25.55 -0.08 62.02
C ALA A 755 -25.15 -1.48 62.57
N PRO A 756 -25.11 -1.68 63.91
CA PRO A 756 -24.59 -2.89 64.55
C PRO A 756 -25.42 -4.16 64.34
#